data_AF-A0A954QC77-F1
#
_entry.id   AF-A0A954QC77-F1
#
_cell.length_a   1.000
_cell.length_b   1.000
_cell.length_c   1.000
_cell.angle_alpha   90.00
_cell.angle_beta   90.00
_cell.angle_gamma   90.00
#
_symmetry.space_group_name_H-M   'P 1'
#
loop_
_entity.id
_entity.type
_entity.pdbx_description
1 polymer ?
#
loop_
_entity_poly.entity_id
_entity_poly.type
_entity_poly.pdbx_seq_one_letter_code
_entity_poly.pdbx_strand_id
1 'polypeptide(L)'
;MQINRSVTRFVVSLVAIAAMATASVRAAEDQKASAEKEKELLAILRSDSPKAEKAITCKLLAIHGSSESVSDLAELLADEQLSSWARIALEAIPGSVADEALRKAAASLEGLLLVGTINSIGVRQDANAVDLLAKRMKDSDAEVASAAAVALGRIGNESATTTLRDSLATAPVKVRSAVAEGCVLCAERLHAAGKSDEAAEIYDEVRKAEVPQQRIIEATRGAILARNEEGIPLLQELFHSSDKKMFQLALGTVREFPGGTVDKALATELASATPDRAALIIQAMADRPETVVLAAVLQAASDGPKEVRLSALNALGRVGDATCLSTLLDAAIEADTDLSLAAKASLAELPSEKVDAQIVALLPKADAKSYPLLIELVGQRRIDAVPELLGALDHSDDKVRSAALAALGETVSLKRLSILVSQVVAPKHPEDAAVAQQALKAASVRMPDREACAAELAVALDRASGATKSTLLEILSDVGGTKALTTLGAAAKSADPELQDTASRLLGKWNGVDAAPVLLDLAKTAPAEKYQVRALRGYIGLARKFTMSDPDRAEMCQKALDISRQPAEQKLVLDVLALHPSAEALTLAISAMQTPGLKQDATQATLVIAQKIGGKVDVSEQLAKAGLDKVKVEIVKAEYGAGSTQKDVTAVLRKHVGDLPLIALTSSNYNTSFGGDPVPGNVKRLRVQYRLNGKAGEASFAENDLIILPMPK
;
A
#
# COMPACT_ATOMS: atom_id res chain seq x y z
N MET A 1 50.44 13.70 18.26
CA MET A 1 49.37 12.82 17.72
C MET A 1 49.14 11.52 18.50
N GLN A 2 49.90 11.21 19.57
CA GLN A 2 49.69 10.02 20.41
C GLN A 2 48.80 10.25 21.65
N ILE A 3 48.75 11.48 22.19
CA ILE A 3 47.93 11.81 23.37
C ILE A 3 46.42 11.70 23.05
N ASN A 4 46.01 12.09 21.84
CA ASN A 4 44.60 12.05 21.43
C ASN A 4 44.04 10.62 21.32
N ARG A 5 44.84 9.63 20.88
CA ARG A 5 44.39 8.23 20.75
C ARG A 5 44.18 7.53 22.10
N SER A 6 44.90 7.94 23.14
CA SER A 6 44.74 7.39 24.50
C SER A 6 43.47 7.91 25.16
N VAL A 7 43.20 9.21 25.03
CA VAL A 7 41.99 9.86 25.56
C VAL A 7 40.73 9.32 24.86
N THR A 8 40.76 9.13 23.53
CA THR A 8 39.62 8.55 22.80
C THR A 8 39.34 7.09 23.22
N ARG A 9 40.37 6.27 23.46
CA ARG A 9 40.18 4.89 23.97
C ARG A 9 39.62 4.89 25.39
N PHE A 10 40.09 5.78 26.26
CA PHE A 10 39.62 5.88 27.63
C PHE A 10 38.15 6.35 27.71
N VAL A 11 37.75 7.30 26.87
CA VAL A 11 36.36 7.80 26.78
C VAL A 11 35.42 6.74 26.20
N VAL A 12 35.83 5.98 25.17
CA VAL A 12 35.03 4.87 24.63
C VAL A 12 34.86 3.74 25.65
N SER A 13 35.90 3.42 26.43
CA SER A 13 35.80 2.43 27.52
C SER A 13 34.88 2.91 28.66
N LEU A 14 34.93 4.19 29.04
CA LEU A 14 34.04 4.76 30.07
C LEU A 14 32.58 4.80 29.62
N VAL A 15 32.31 5.14 28.36
CA VAL A 15 30.95 5.11 27.79
C VAL A 15 30.43 3.67 27.70
N ALA A 16 31.27 2.70 27.34
CA ALA A 16 30.90 1.28 27.34
C ALA A 16 30.59 0.76 28.75
N ILE A 17 31.39 1.14 29.77
CA ILE A 17 31.16 0.75 31.17
C ILE A 17 29.88 1.40 31.72
N ALA A 18 29.62 2.67 31.41
CA ALA A 18 28.38 3.36 31.80
C ALA A 18 27.14 2.79 31.09
N ALA A 19 27.26 2.41 29.81
CA ALA A 19 26.20 1.73 29.07
C ALA A 19 25.92 0.32 29.62
N MET A 20 26.96 -0.43 30.00
CA MET A 20 26.81 -1.72 30.66
C MET A 20 26.17 -1.58 32.04
N ALA A 21 26.59 -0.60 32.86
CA ALA A 21 26.01 -0.37 34.19
C ALA A 21 24.53 0.05 34.12
N THR A 22 24.17 0.92 33.16
CA THR A 22 22.76 1.34 32.95
C THR A 22 21.89 0.23 32.37
N ALA A 23 22.44 -0.63 31.49
CA ALA A 23 21.76 -1.84 31.03
C ALA A 23 21.56 -2.86 32.16
N SER A 24 22.54 -3.02 33.06
CA SER A 24 22.43 -3.91 34.23
C SER A 24 21.38 -3.43 35.25
N VAL A 25 21.27 -2.11 35.48
CA VAL A 25 20.24 -1.55 36.37
C VAL A 25 18.84 -1.72 35.76
N ARG A 26 18.66 -1.43 34.47
CA ARG A 26 17.39 -1.67 33.78
C ARG A 26 17.00 -3.14 33.72
N ALA A 27 17.96 -4.03 33.45
CA ALA A 27 17.72 -5.46 33.47
C ALA A 27 17.31 -5.96 34.87
N ALA A 28 17.89 -5.40 35.94
CA ALA A 28 17.49 -5.72 37.30
C ALA A 28 16.09 -5.19 37.68
N GLU A 29 15.73 -4.00 37.20
CA GLU A 29 14.38 -3.43 37.36
C GLU A 29 13.32 -4.23 36.59
N ASP A 30 13.61 -4.58 35.33
CA ASP A 30 12.75 -5.42 34.49
C ASP A 30 12.58 -6.83 35.06
N GLN A 31 13.66 -7.42 35.59
CA GLN A 31 13.63 -8.73 36.22
C GLN A 31 12.82 -8.72 37.53
N LYS A 32 12.89 -7.64 38.31
CA LYS A 32 12.07 -7.48 39.52
C LYS A 32 10.59 -7.30 39.17
N ALA A 33 10.27 -6.47 38.18
CA ALA A 33 8.91 -6.27 37.69
C ALA A 33 8.32 -7.57 37.12
N SER A 34 9.12 -8.37 36.41
CA SER A 34 8.71 -9.68 35.89
C SER A 34 8.43 -10.68 37.02
N ALA A 35 9.26 -10.72 38.07
CA ALA A 35 9.04 -11.61 39.22
C ALA A 35 7.79 -11.23 40.04
N GLU A 36 7.49 -9.94 40.18
CA GLU A 36 6.24 -9.48 40.80
C GLU A 36 5.04 -9.88 39.94
N LYS A 37 5.13 -9.71 38.62
CA LYS A 37 4.08 -10.11 37.69
C LYS A 37 3.87 -11.63 37.66
N GLU A 38 4.94 -12.42 37.68
CA GLU A 38 4.87 -13.88 37.76
C GLU A 38 4.08 -14.33 38.99
N LYS A 39 4.31 -13.72 40.16
CA LYS A 39 3.56 -14.04 41.39
C LYS A 39 2.06 -13.77 41.26
N GLU A 40 1.68 -12.65 40.66
CA GLU A 40 0.26 -12.34 40.39
C GLU A 40 -0.38 -13.39 39.46
N LEU A 41 0.33 -13.75 38.39
CA LEU A 41 -0.13 -14.74 37.42
C LEU A 41 -0.26 -16.13 38.05
N LEU A 42 0.69 -16.53 38.90
CA LEU A 42 0.61 -17.79 39.65
C LEU A 42 -0.56 -17.82 40.63
N ALA A 43 -0.88 -16.70 41.27
CA ALA A 43 -2.06 -16.61 42.11
C ALA A 43 -3.36 -16.85 41.30
N ILE A 44 -3.44 -16.34 40.06
CA ILE A 44 -4.58 -16.59 39.16
C ILE A 44 -4.64 -18.07 38.77
N LEU A 45 -3.52 -18.69 38.37
CA LEU A 45 -3.50 -20.11 38.01
C LEU A 45 -3.96 -21.02 39.16
N ARG A 46 -3.55 -20.71 40.39
CA ARG A 46 -3.86 -21.47 41.62
C ARG A 46 -5.27 -21.21 42.17
N SER A 47 -6.00 -20.24 41.63
CA SER A 47 -7.35 -19.87 42.07
C SER A 47 -8.45 -20.64 41.31
N ASP A 48 -9.72 -20.39 41.66
CA ASP A 48 -10.90 -20.89 40.93
C ASP A 48 -11.28 -20.03 39.71
N SER A 49 -10.36 -19.21 39.20
CA SER A 49 -10.58 -18.38 38.00
C SER A 49 -11.05 -19.20 36.79
N PRO A 50 -11.92 -18.63 35.93
CA PRO A 50 -12.39 -19.30 34.72
C PRO A 50 -11.23 -19.75 33.81
N LYS A 51 -11.42 -20.87 33.10
CA LYS A 51 -10.40 -21.41 32.19
C LYS A 51 -9.89 -20.40 31.15
N ALA A 52 -10.77 -19.52 30.65
CA ALA A 52 -10.37 -18.44 29.74
C ALA A 52 -9.35 -17.47 30.36
N GLU A 53 -9.51 -17.15 31.64
CA GLU A 53 -8.57 -16.29 32.38
C GLU A 53 -7.25 -17.03 32.65
N LYS A 54 -7.30 -18.32 33.00
CA LYS A 54 -6.10 -19.16 33.14
C LYS A 54 -5.34 -19.30 31.82
N ALA A 55 -6.03 -19.41 30.69
CA ALA A 55 -5.39 -19.45 29.36
C ALA A 55 -4.61 -18.17 29.04
N ILE A 56 -5.20 -16.99 29.29
CA ILE A 56 -4.50 -15.69 29.15
C ILE A 56 -3.31 -15.64 30.10
N THR A 57 -3.47 -16.15 31.32
CA THR A 57 -2.41 -16.21 32.33
C THR A 57 -1.22 -17.04 31.85
N CYS A 58 -1.45 -18.22 31.29
CA CYS A 58 -0.37 -19.02 30.67
C CYS A 58 0.34 -18.25 29.55
N LYS A 59 -0.38 -17.53 28.69
CA LYS A 59 0.25 -16.71 27.64
C LYS A 59 1.14 -15.61 28.21
N LEU A 60 0.75 -15.00 29.33
CA LEU A 60 1.57 -13.99 30.01
C LEU A 60 2.78 -14.63 30.71
N LEU A 61 2.65 -15.85 31.23
CA LEU A 61 3.76 -16.61 31.78
C LEU A 61 4.79 -17.04 30.72
N ALA A 62 4.43 -17.11 29.44
CA ALA A 62 5.43 -17.28 28.37
C ALA A 62 6.40 -16.08 28.25
N ILE A 63 6.00 -14.91 28.75
CA ILE A 63 6.81 -13.68 28.72
C ILE A 63 7.49 -13.46 30.08
N HIS A 64 6.74 -13.66 31.17
CA HIS A 64 7.16 -13.27 32.51
C HIS A 64 7.58 -14.45 33.40
N GLY A 65 7.31 -15.68 33.00
CA GLY A 65 7.52 -16.88 33.81
C GLY A 65 8.98 -17.28 33.91
N SER A 66 9.30 -17.92 35.03
CA SER A 66 10.58 -18.52 35.35
C SER A 66 10.39 -19.98 35.76
N SER A 67 11.46 -20.63 36.25
CA SER A 67 11.38 -21.99 36.77
C SER A 67 10.38 -22.13 37.94
N GLU A 68 10.02 -21.03 38.62
CA GLU A 68 9.02 -21.04 39.70
C GLU A 68 7.61 -21.37 39.18
N SER A 69 7.27 -20.96 37.96
CA SER A 69 5.95 -21.23 37.36
C SER A 69 5.79 -22.62 36.74
N VAL A 70 6.89 -23.35 36.55
CA VAL A 70 6.90 -24.61 35.80
C VAL A 70 6.02 -25.68 36.45
N SER A 71 6.01 -25.79 37.78
CA SER A 71 5.20 -26.80 38.47
C SER A 71 3.70 -26.58 38.23
N ASP A 72 3.22 -25.34 38.40
CA ASP A 72 1.82 -25.00 38.17
C ASP A 72 1.41 -25.19 36.70
N LEU A 73 2.29 -24.82 35.77
CA LEU A 73 2.06 -25.04 34.34
C LEU A 73 2.03 -26.53 34.00
N ALA A 74 2.88 -27.35 34.63
CA ALA A 74 2.94 -28.79 34.38
C ALA A 74 1.65 -29.51 34.79
N GLU A 75 0.98 -29.07 35.85
CA GLU A 75 -0.31 -29.61 36.30
C GLU A 75 -1.41 -29.43 35.23
N LEU A 76 -1.33 -28.35 34.45
CA LEU A 76 -2.31 -28.04 33.40
C LEU A 76 -2.11 -28.89 32.12
N LEU A 77 -1.00 -29.62 31.99
CA LEU A 77 -0.73 -30.44 30.80
C LEU A 77 -1.73 -31.57 30.58
N ALA A 78 -2.38 -32.04 31.65
CA ALA A 78 -3.44 -33.04 31.60
C ALA A 78 -4.85 -32.45 31.36
N ASP A 79 -5.01 -31.12 31.35
CA ASP A 79 -6.30 -30.47 31.10
C ASP A 79 -6.53 -30.26 29.60
N GLU A 80 -7.57 -30.88 29.05
CA GLU A 80 -7.90 -30.82 27.61
C GLU A 80 -8.05 -29.41 27.04
N GLN A 81 -8.43 -28.42 27.86
CA GLN A 81 -8.64 -27.04 27.41
C GLN A 81 -7.43 -26.14 27.69
N LEU A 82 -6.62 -26.45 28.70
CA LEU A 82 -5.50 -25.62 29.14
C LEU A 82 -4.12 -26.13 28.71
N SER A 83 -4.02 -27.41 28.31
CA SER A 83 -2.74 -28.05 27.96
C SER A 83 -1.97 -27.29 26.88
N SER A 84 -2.64 -26.83 25.81
CA SER A 84 -1.98 -26.05 24.77
C SER A 84 -1.43 -24.71 25.28
N TRP A 85 -2.15 -24.04 26.16
CA TRP A 85 -1.73 -22.78 26.76
C TRP A 85 -0.55 -22.95 27.70
N ALA A 86 -0.59 -24.00 28.54
CA ALA A 86 0.51 -24.34 29.43
C ALA A 86 1.80 -24.69 28.67
N ARG A 87 1.68 -25.45 27.57
CA ARG A 87 2.80 -25.80 26.71
C ARG A 87 3.48 -24.58 26.08
N ILE A 88 2.72 -23.59 25.61
CA ILE A 88 3.28 -22.33 25.07
C ILE A 88 4.20 -21.66 26.11
N ALA A 89 3.79 -21.61 27.38
CA ALA A 89 4.62 -21.06 28.45
C ALA A 89 5.86 -21.91 28.71
N LEU A 90 5.69 -23.23 28.83
CA LEU A 90 6.80 -24.16 29.08
C LEU A 90 7.82 -24.19 27.93
N GLU A 91 7.40 -23.99 26.68
CA GLU A 91 8.31 -23.85 25.53
C GLU A 91 9.19 -22.60 25.64
N ALA A 92 8.67 -21.50 26.17
CA ALA A 92 9.37 -20.23 26.28
C ALA A 92 10.26 -20.11 27.54
N ILE A 93 9.86 -20.74 28.66
CA ILE A 93 10.58 -20.62 29.93
C ILE A 93 11.99 -21.23 29.80
N PRO A 94 13.07 -20.47 30.07
CA PRO A 94 14.44 -20.98 29.92
C PRO A 94 14.80 -21.99 31.02
N GLY A 95 15.79 -22.84 30.73
CA GLY A 95 16.38 -23.79 31.69
C GLY A 95 15.73 -25.17 31.69
N SER A 96 16.40 -26.13 32.36
CA SER A 96 16.09 -27.57 32.28
C SER A 96 14.86 -28.01 33.07
N VAL A 97 14.34 -27.17 33.95
CA VAL A 97 13.18 -27.50 34.80
C VAL A 97 11.92 -27.72 33.96
N ALA A 98 11.72 -26.90 32.92
CA ALA A 98 10.63 -27.07 31.96
C ALA A 98 10.80 -28.36 31.13
N ASP A 99 12.03 -28.71 30.76
CA ASP A 99 12.33 -29.97 30.07
C ASP A 99 11.97 -31.18 30.93
N GLU A 100 12.41 -31.18 32.20
CA GLU A 100 12.08 -32.23 33.17
C GLU A 100 10.58 -32.39 33.37
N ALA A 101 9.84 -31.28 33.48
CA ALA A 101 8.39 -31.30 33.63
C ALA A 101 7.68 -31.90 32.41
N LEU A 102 8.09 -31.51 31.20
CA LEU A 102 7.54 -32.05 29.95
C LEU A 102 7.87 -33.54 29.78
N ARG A 103 9.10 -33.98 30.09
CA ARG A 103 9.46 -35.41 30.07
C ARG A 103 8.62 -36.21 31.05
N LYS A 104 8.42 -35.70 32.27
CA LYS A 104 7.58 -36.33 33.29
C LYS A 104 6.13 -36.46 32.83
N ALA A 105 5.55 -35.40 32.27
CA ALA A 105 4.18 -35.41 31.76
C ALA A 105 4.02 -36.39 30.57
N ALA A 106 4.98 -36.44 29.65
CA ALA A 106 4.96 -37.34 28.50
C ALA A 106 5.05 -38.84 28.89
N ALA A 107 5.50 -39.16 30.11
CA ALA A 107 5.48 -40.52 30.63
C ALA A 107 4.07 -41.00 31.01
N SER A 108 3.15 -40.08 31.35
CA SER A 108 1.81 -40.40 31.86
C SER A 108 0.64 -40.00 30.96
N LEU A 109 0.84 -39.04 30.06
CA LEU A 109 -0.20 -38.59 29.13
C LEU A 109 -0.40 -39.59 27.98
N GLU A 110 -1.59 -39.54 27.37
CA GLU A 110 -1.98 -40.34 26.21
C GLU A 110 -2.65 -39.47 25.12
N GLY A 111 -2.80 -40.02 23.91
CA GLY A 111 -3.49 -39.38 22.79
C GLY A 111 -2.99 -37.97 22.46
N LEU A 112 -3.92 -37.04 22.19
CA LEU A 112 -3.60 -35.68 21.75
C LEU A 112 -2.82 -34.85 22.79
N LEU A 113 -3.02 -35.10 24.09
CA LEU A 113 -2.28 -34.43 25.15
C LEU A 113 -0.81 -34.85 25.15
N LEU A 114 -0.55 -36.14 24.92
CA LEU A 114 0.80 -36.65 24.75
C LEU A 114 1.45 -36.10 23.47
N VAL A 115 0.74 -36.11 22.33
CA VAL A 115 1.22 -35.53 21.06
C VAL A 115 1.66 -34.09 21.26
N GLY A 116 0.81 -33.27 21.90
CA GLY A 116 1.14 -31.88 22.20
C GLY A 116 2.41 -31.73 23.05
N THR A 117 2.53 -32.55 24.09
CA THR A 117 3.70 -32.53 25.01
C THR A 117 4.98 -32.96 24.31
N ILE A 118 4.94 -34.00 23.48
CA ILE A 118 6.07 -34.46 22.65
C ILE A 118 6.53 -33.35 21.69
N ASN A 119 5.58 -32.66 21.04
CA ASN A 119 5.92 -31.55 20.16
C ASN A 119 6.69 -30.44 20.91
N SER A 120 6.27 -30.11 22.13
CA SER A 120 6.95 -29.12 22.99
C SER A 120 8.35 -29.57 23.40
N ILE A 121 8.56 -30.86 23.69
CA ILE A 121 9.90 -31.44 23.91
C ILE A 121 10.78 -31.23 22.66
N GLY A 122 10.23 -31.48 21.47
CA GLY A 122 10.93 -31.26 20.20
C GLY A 122 11.28 -29.79 19.95
N VAL A 123 10.37 -28.85 20.26
CA VAL A 123 10.64 -27.40 20.15
C VAL A 123 11.81 -26.99 21.05
N ARG A 124 11.86 -27.53 22.27
CA ARG A 124 12.91 -27.22 23.25
C ARG A 124 14.22 -27.95 22.98
N GLN A 125 14.25 -28.90 22.05
CA GLN A 125 15.43 -29.68 21.66
C GLN A 125 16.10 -30.41 22.85
N ASP A 126 15.29 -30.94 23.77
CA ASP A 126 15.78 -31.60 24.99
C ASP A 126 16.47 -32.95 24.70
N ALA A 127 17.80 -32.94 24.74
CA ALA A 127 18.62 -34.13 24.51
C ALA A 127 18.36 -35.28 25.49
N ASN A 128 17.86 -35.01 26.70
CA ASN A 128 17.56 -36.05 27.69
C ASN A 128 16.26 -36.79 27.39
N ALA A 129 15.46 -36.33 26.42
CA ALA A 129 14.22 -36.98 26.02
C ALA A 129 14.42 -38.07 24.95
N VAL A 130 15.62 -38.25 24.39
CA VAL A 130 15.85 -39.17 23.26
C VAL A 130 15.36 -40.59 23.54
N ASP A 131 15.71 -41.17 24.70
CA ASP A 131 15.26 -42.52 25.07
C ASP A 131 13.74 -42.63 25.23
N LEU A 132 13.11 -41.59 25.77
CA LEU A 132 11.65 -41.51 25.93
C LEU A 132 10.98 -41.46 24.55
N LEU A 133 11.47 -40.59 23.67
CA LEU A 133 10.92 -40.40 22.33
C LEU A 133 11.17 -41.62 21.44
N ALA A 134 12.33 -42.27 21.54
CA ALA A 134 12.62 -43.51 20.84
C ALA A 134 11.63 -44.64 21.19
N LYS A 135 11.20 -44.70 22.45
CA LYS A 135 10.13 -45.61 22.89
C LYS A 135 8.77 -45.20 22.32
N ARG A 136 8.42 -43.90 22.38
CA ARG A 136 7.16 -43.38 21.85
C ARG A 136 7.04 -43.46 20.32
N MET A 137 8.14 -43.52 19.59
CA MET A 137 8.13 -43.78 18.15
C MET A 137 7.60 -45.18 17.80
N LYS A 138 7.53 -46.10 18.78
CA LYS A 138 6.97 -47.45 18.65
C LYS A 138 5.55 -47.57 19.24
N ASP A 139 4.93 -46.45 19.60
CA ASP A 139 3.58 -46.41 20.14
C ASP A 139 2.55 -46.95 19.12
N SER A 140 1.47 -47.55 19.61
CA SER A 140 0.41 -48.07 18.74
C SER A 140 -0.44 -46.96 18.14
N ASP A 141 -0.48 -45.79 18.79
CA ASP A 141 -1.03 -44.57 18.22
C ASP A 141 -0.03 -43.95 17.23
N ALA A 142 -0.42 -43.93 15.96
CA ALA A 142 0.41 -43.40 14.88
C ALA A 142 0.67 -41.89 15.02
N GLU A 143 -0.22 -41.12 15.66
CA GLU A 143 0.00 -39.68 15.88
C GLU A 143 1.09 -39.45 16.94
N VAL A 144 1.06 -40.22 18.02
CA VAL A 144 2.11 -40.21 19.06
C VAL A 144 3.44 -40.64 18.46
N ALA A 145 3.46 -41.74 17.70
CA ALA A 145 4.67 -42.24 17.06
C ALA A 145 5.26 -41.23 16.06
N SER A 146 4.40 -40.56 15.28
CA SER A 146 4.83 -39.54 14.32
C SER A 146 5.37 -38.29 15.02
N ALA A 147 4.70 -37.81 16.07
CA ALA A 147 5.17 -36.69 16.86
C ALA A 147 6.54 -36.98 17.50
N ALA A 148 6.75 -38.20 17.98
CA ALA A 148 8.02 -38.62 18.56
C ALA A 148 9.16 -38.63 17.53
N ALA A 149 8.89 -39.10 16.30
CA ALA A 149 9.86 -39.08 15.22
C ALA A 149 10.29 -37.65 14.82
N VAL A 150 9.32 -36.73 14.68
CA VAL A 150 9.64 -35.32 14.36
C VAL A 150 10.36 -34.64 15.53
N ALA A 151 9.98 -34.92 16.77
CA ALA A 151 10.66 -34.37 17.95
C ALA A 151 12.13 -34.84 18.05
N LEU A 152 12.41 -36.11 17.76
CA LEU A 152 13.78 -36.62 17.63
C LEU A 152 14.58 -35.86 16.56
N GLY A 153 13.95 -35.59 15.41
CA GLY A 153 14.58 -34.83 14.33
C GLY A 153 14.96 -33.41 14.74
N ARG A 154 14.07 -32.74 15.49
CA ARG A 154 14.33 -31.40 16.04
C ARG A 154 15.45 -31.39 17.08
N ILE A 155 15.58 -32.44 17.90
CA ILE A 155 16.69 -32.62 18.83
C ILE A 155 18.00 -32.78 18.05
N GLY A 156 18.01 -33.66 17.03
CA GLY A 156 19.07 -33.73 16.03
C GLY A 156 20.48 -34.00 16.57
N ASN A 157 20.60 -34.66 17.72
CA ASN A 157 21.89 -35.17 18.21
C ASN A 157 22.20 -36.54 17.57
N GLU A 158 23.40 -37.06 17.81
CA GLU A 158 23.85 -38.33 17.22
C GLU A 158 22.90 -39.49 17.53
N SER A 159 22.51 -39.66 18.80
CA SER A 159 21.61 -40.73 19.23
C SER A 159 20.21 -40.64 18.59
N ALA A 160 19.63 -39.43 18.52
CA ALA A 160 18.35 -39.19 17.86
C ALA A 160 18.44 -39.49 16.36
N THR A 161 19.54 -39.08 15.73
CA THR A 161 19.80 -39.28 14.30
C THR A 161 19.92 -40.76 13.97
N THR A 162 20.73 -41.52 14.72
CA THR A 162 20.85 -42.97 14.57
C THR A 162 19.50 -43.67 14.74
N THR A 163 18.74 -43.29 15.78
CA THR A 163 17.41 -43.86 16.06
C THR A 163 16.45 -43.68 14.88
N LEU A 164 16.45 -42.50 14.25
CA LEU A 164 15.62 -42.20 13.10
C LEU A 164 16.06 -42.94 11.84
N ARG A 165 17.38 -42.95 11.54
CA ARG A 165 17.94 -43.67 10.39
C ARG A 165 17.63 -45.16 10.43
N ASP A 166 17.83 -45.81 11.59
CA ASP A 166 17.54 -47.23 11.79
C ASP A 166 16.05 -47.56 11.58
N SER A 167 15.18 -46.58 11.83
CA SER A 167 13.73 -46.74 11.73
C SER A 167 13.19 -46.41 10.33
N LEU A 168 13.94 -45.71 9.48
CA LEU A 168 13.45 -45.20 8.20
C LEU A 168 12.89 -46.30 7.28
N ALA A 169 13.56 -47.45 7.22
CA ALA A 169 13.14 -48.57 6.39
C ALA A 169 12.06 -49.47 7.04
N THR A 170 12.03 -49.52 8.37
CA THR A 170 11.24 -50.50 9.14
C THR A 170 9.98 -49.92 9.76
N ALA A 171 9.86 -48.60 9.86
CA ALA A 171 8.71 -47.93 10.42
C ALA A 171 7.41 -48.24 9.64
N PRO A 172 6.26 -48.36 10.34
CA PRO A 172 4.97 -48.53 9.70
C PRO A 172 4.69 -47.42 8.68
N VAL A 173 4.00 -47.75 7.58
CA VAL A 173 3.70 -46.81 6.48
C VAL A 173 3.09 -45.50 6.96
N LYS A 174 2.21 -45.55 7.98
CA LYS A 174 1.55 -44.37 8.56
C LYS A 174 2.51 -43.41 9.29
N VAL A 175 3.65 -43.90 9.77
CA VAL A 175 4.64 -43.14 10.58
C VAL A 175 5.90 -42.82 9.76
N ARG A 176 6.18 -43.60 8.71
CA ARG A 176 7.43 -43.50 7.93
C ARG A 176 7.68 -42.11 7.33
N SER A 177 6.64 -41.38 6.95
CA SER A 177 6.77 -39.98 6.49
C SER A 177 7.33 -39.06 7.58
N ALA A 178 6.91 -39.25 8.83
CA ALA A 178 7.39 -38.47 9.98
C ALA A 178 8.82 -38.87 10.39
N VAL A 179 9.19 -40.14 10.23
CA VAL A 179 10.58 -40.59 10.40
C VAL A 179 11.48 -39.94 9.35
N ALA A 180 11.05 -39.91 8.09
CA ALA A 180 11.77 -39.25 7.02
C ALA A 180 11.91 -37.73 7.25
N GLU A 181 10.86 -37.06 7.71
CA GLU A 181 10.92 -35.66 8.15
C GLU A 181 11.95 -35.47 9.27
N GLY A 182 11.94 -36.36 10.28
CA GLY A 182 12.93 -36.34 11.35
C GLY A 182 14.36 -36.45 10.83
N CYS A 183 14.61 -37.38 9.90
CA CYS A 183 15.91 -37.51 9.24
C CYS A 183 16.32 -36.24 8.47
N VAL A 184 15.40 -35.61 7.74
CA VAL A 184 15.64 -34.34 7.03
C VAL A 184 16.04 -33.24 8.03
N LEU A 185 15.32 -33.09 9.15
CA LEU A 185 15.66 -32.11 10.20
C LEU A 185 17.04 -32.37 10.83
N CYS A 186 17.39 -33.64 11.06
CA CYS A 186 18.75 -34.01 11.50
C CYS A 186 19.81 -33.58 10.48
N ALA A 187 19.58 -33.85 9.19
CA ALA A 187 20.50 -33.51 8.12
C ALA A 187 20.66 -31.99 7.96
N GLU A 188 19.58 -31.21 8.07
CA GLU A 188 19.63 -29.75 8.07
C GLU A 188 20.51 -29.21 9.20
N ARG A 189 20.35 -29.76 10.42
CA ARG A 189 21.16 -29.38 11.58
C ARG A 189 22.64 -29.75 11.40
N LEU A 190 22.93 -30.93 10.87
CA LEU A 190 24.30 -31.38 10.58
C LEU A 190 24.97 -30.47 9.54
N HIS A 191 24.25 -30.14 8.47
CA HIS A 191 24.75 -29.21 7.45
C HIS A 191 25.02 -27.83 8.03
N ALA A 192 24.12 -27.28 8.85
CA ALA A 192 24.32 -26.01 9.55
C ALA A 192 25.51 -26.04 10.53
N ALA A 193 25.86 -27.22 11.06
CA ALA A 193 27.04 -27.46 11.90
C ALA A 193 28.34 -27.70 11.10
N GLY A 194 28.31 -27.58 9.76
CA GLY A 194 29.46 -27.79 8.88
C GLY A 194 29.76 -29.25 8.56
N LYS A 195 28.87 -30.19 8.92
CA LYS A 195 29.00 -31.63 8.64
C LYS A 195 28.22 -32.01 7.39
N SER A 196 28.59 -31.39 6.26
CA SER A 196 27.89 -31.53 4.99
C SER A 196 27.85 -32.95 4.44
N ASP A 197 28.92 -33.72 4.57
CA ASP A 197 28.99 -35.10 4.06
C ASP A 197 28.00 -36.00 4.81
N GLU A 198 27.99 -35.92 6.14
CA GLU A 198 27.04 -36.65 7.00
C GLU A 198 25.59 -36.27 6.67
N ALA A 199 25.32 -34.98 6.45
CA ALA A 199 23.99 -34.51 6.05
C ALA A 199 23.57 -35.08 4.67
N ALA A 200 24.47 -35.05 3.70
CA ALA A 200 24.25 -35.53 2.35
C ALA A 200 23.92 -37.04 2.31
N GLU A 201 24.56 -37.84 3.16
CA GLU A 201 24.24 -39.26 3.34
C GLU A 201 22.81 -39.48 3.82
N ILE A 202 22.38 -38.75 4.86
CA ILE A 202 21.03 -38.88 5.42
C ILE A 202 19.96 -38.45 4.40
N TYR A 203 20.21 -37.36 3.68
CA TYR A 203 19.33 -36.96 2.59
C TYR A 203 19.20 -38.05 1.52
N ASP A 204 20.29 -38.70 1.12
CA ASP A 204 20.24 -39.79 0.15
C ASP A 204 19.49 -41.02 0.64
N GLU A 205 19.58 -41.34 1.93
CA GLU A 205 18.77 -42.39 2.56
C GLU A 205 17.28 -42.08 2.43
N VAL A 206 16.86 -40.85 2.76
CA VAL A 206 15.46 -40.41 2.62
C VAL A 206 15.00 -40.42 1.17
N ARG A 207 15.84 -39.99 0.22
CA ARG A 207 15.54 -40.02 -1.22
C ARG A 207 15.29 -41.43 -1.76
N LYS A 208 15.97 -42.43 -1.21
CA LYS A 208 15.87 -43.84 -1.62
C LYS A 208 14.80 -44.63 -0.86
N ALA A 209 14.25 -44.06 0.20
CA ALA A 209 13.24 -44.70 1.03
C ALA A 209 11.84 -44.70 0.36
N GLU A 210 11.00 -45.65 0.76
CA GLU A 210 9.59 -45.71 0.32
C GLU A 210 8.76 -44.71 1.15
N VAL A 211 8.86 -43.42 0.79
CA VAL A 211 8.22 -42.29 1.47
C VAL A 211 7.43 -41.42 0.50
N PRO A 212 6.49 -40.59 0.98
CA PRO A 212 5.74 -39.66 0.12
C PRO A 212 6.67 -38.71 -0.65
N GLN A 213 6.23 -38.29 -1.84
CA GLN A 213 7.00 -37.44 -2.75
C GLN A 213 7.52 -36.15 -2.12
N GLN A 214 6.78 -35.57 -1.17
CA GLN A 214 7.19 -34.37 -0.44
C GLN A 214 8.54 -34.56 0.28
N ARG A 215 8.74 -35.73 0.91
CA ARG A 215 10.00 -36.06 1.61
C ARG A 215 11.15 -36.31 0.66
N ILE A 216 10.86 -36.91 -0.51
CA ILE A 216 11.86 -37.07 -1.57
C ILE A 216 12.32 -35.70 -2.10
N ILE A 217 11.39 -34.75 -2.29
CA ILE A 217 11.69 -33.39 -2.76
C ILE A 217 12.56 -32.63 -1.76
N GLU A 218 12.17 -32.60 -0.48
CA GLU A 218 12.93 -31.94 0.59
C GLU A 218 14.34 -32.52 0.71
N ALA A 219 14.45 -33.84 0.76
CA ALA A 219 15.73 -34.52 0.86
C ALA A 219 16.57 -34.33 -0.40
N THR A 220 15.97 -34.27 -1.60
CA THR A 220 16.71 -33.98 -2.84
C THR A 220 17.27 -32.55 -2.83
N ARG A 221 16.49 -31.56 -2.40
CA ARG A 221 17.00 -30.18 -2.23
C ARG A 221 18.17 -30.15 -1.24
N GLY A 222 17.99 -30.77 -0.08
CA GLY A 222 19.02 -30.86 0.96
C GLY A 222 20.28 -31.55 0.47
N ALA A 223 20.16 -32.68 -0.24
CA ALA A 223 21.26 -33.42 -0.84
C ALA A 223 22.09 -32.60 -1.83
N ILE A 224 21.44 -31.74 -2.63
CA ILE A 224 22.11 -30.84 -3.58
C ILE A 224 22.88 -29.75 -2.82
N LEU A 225 22.22 -29.06 -1.89
CA LEU A 225 22.82 -27.93 -1.17
C LEU A 225 23.93 -28.37 -0.21
N ALA A 226 23.77 -29.51 0.46
CA ALA A 226 24.80 -30.06 1.35
C ALA A 226 26.11 -30.35 0.61
N ARG A 227 26.03 -30.83 -0.64
CA ARG A 227 27.18 -31.16 -1.49
C ARG A 227 27.84 -29.96 -2.16
N ASN A 228 27.23 -28.78 -2.10
CA ASN A 228 27.68 -27.60 -2.83
C ASN A 228 27.97 -27.96 -4.31
N GLU A 229 29.13 -27.59 -4.89
CA GLU A 229 29.47 -27.85 -6.30
C GLU A 229 29.35 -29.33 -6.71
N GLU A 230 29.59 -30.28 -5.81
CA GLU A 230 29.43 -31.71 -6.09
C GLU A 230 27.96 -32.13 -6.24
N GLY A 231 27.02 -31.28 -5.83
CA GLY A 231 25.58 -31.46 -6.02
C GLY A 231 25.06 -31.02 -7.40
N ILE A 232 25.87 -30.33 -8.21
CA ILE A 232 25.46 -29.83 -9.54
C ILE A 232 25.02 -30.95 -10.49
N PRO A 233 25.71 -32.11 -10.59
CA PRO A 233 25.24 -33.20 -11.44
C PRO A 233 23.83 -33.69 -11.08
N LEU A 234 23.51 -33.75 -9.78
CA LEU A 234 22.17 -34.12 -9.33
C LEU A 234 21.14 -33.03 -9.69
N LEU A 235 21.49 -31.75 -9.57
CA LEU A 235 20.64 -30.65 -10.02
C LEU A 235 20.35 -30.74 -11.53
N GLN A 236 21.36 -31.10 -12.35
CA GLN A 236 21.21 -31.29 -13.80
C GLN A 236 20.28 -32.47 -14.13
N GLU A 237 20.36 -33.58 -13.40
CA GLU A 237 19.38 -34.67 -13.57
C GLU A 237 17.94 -34.19 -13.37
N LEU A 238 17.70 -33.30 -12.39
CA LEU A 238 16.37 -32.76 -12.14
C LEU A 238 15.87 -31.87 -13.29
N PHE A 239 16.74 -31.11 -13.97
CA PHE A 239 16.37 -30.34 -15.16
C PHE A 239 15.90 -31.22 -16.32
N HIS A 240 16.40 -32.47 -16.38
CA HIS A 240 16.01 -33.47 -17.37
C HIS A 240 14.82 -34.35 -16.94
N SER A 241 14.38 -34.24 -15.69
CA SER A 241 13.29 -35.08 -15.17
C SER A 241 11.98 -34.86 -15.94
N SER A 242 11.25 -35.93 -16.23
CA SER A 242 9.89 -35.84 -16.78
C SER A 242 8.87 -35.43 -15.72
N ASP A 243 9.22 -35.54 -14.43
CA ASP A 243 8.38 -35.06 -13.34
C ASP A 243 8.49 -33.54 -13.21
N LYS A 244 7.36 -32.86 -13.47
CA LYS A 244 7.27 -31.39 -13.37
C LYS A 244 7.68 -30.87 -11.99
N LYS A 245 7.40 -31.60 -10.90
CA LYS A 245 7.78 -31.18 -9.55
C LYS A 245 9.29 -31.22 -9.34
N MET A 246 9.98 -32.20 -9.93
CA MET A 246 11.45 -32.28 -9.88
C MET A 246 12.11 -31.17 -10.70
N PHE A 247 11.58 -30.88 -11.89
CA PHE A 247 12.03 -29.73 -12.68
C PHE A 247 11.85 -28.40 -11.93
N GLN A 248 10.69 -28.19 -11.29
CA GLN A 248 10.44 -27.00 -10.47
C GLN A 248 11.34 -26.94 -9.23
N LEU A 249 11.64 -28.09 -8.62
CA LEU A 249 12.61 -28.18 -7.53
C LEU A 249 14.00 -27.71 -8.01
N ALA A 250 14.44 -28.12 -9.19
CA ALA A 250 15.71 -27.66 -9.76
C ALA A 250 15.75 -26.13 -9.94
N LEU A 251 14.68 -25.55 -10.49
CA LEU A 251 14.54 -24.09 -10.62
C LEU A 251 14.60 -23.38 -9.25
N GLY A 252 13.92 -23.90 -8.24
CA GLY A 252 13.98 -23.33 -6.88
C GLY A 252 15.38 -23.44 -6.29
N THR A 253 15.95 -24.64 -6.32
CA THR A 253 17.25 -24.97 -5.68
C THR A 253 18.39 -24.17 -6.29
N VAL A 254 18.40 -23.92 -7.61
CA VAL A 254 19.49 -23.16 -8.22
C VAL A 254 19.57 -21.72 -7.73
N ARG A 255 18.46 -21.11 -7.31
CA ARG A 255 18.44 -19.73 -6.75
C ARG A 255 19.12 -19.65 -5.38
N GLU A 256 19.24 -20.78 -4.69
CA GLU A 256 19.83 -20.86 -3.35
C GLU A 256 21.34 -21.16 -3.37
N PHE A 257 21.85 -21.55 -4.54
CA PHE A 257 23.21 -22.02 -4.70
C PHE A 257 24.23 -20.86 -4.63
N PRO A 258 25.35 -20.99 -3.91
CA PRO A 258 26.37 -19.94 -3.88
C PRO A 258 27.28 -19.95 -5.12
N GLY A 259 27.80 -18.78 -5.51
CA GLY A 259 28.82 -18.67 -6.56
C GLY A 259 28.32 -18.92 -7.99
N GLY A 260 29.24 -18.86 -8.96
CA GLY A 260 28.93 -18.86 -10.40
C GLY A 260 29.09 -20.21 -11.12
N THR A 261 29.48 -21.27 -10.42
CA THR A 261 29.69 -22.59 -11.05
C THR A 261 28.37 -23.18 -11.55
N VAL A 262 27.28 -23.00 -10.78
CA VAL A 262 25.94 -23.45 -11.18
C VAL A 262 25.40 -22.68 -12.37
N ASP A 263 25.76 -21.41 -12.53
CA ASP A 263 25.31 -20.58 -13.65
C ASP A 263 25.90 -21.05 -14.99
N LYS A 264 27.13 -21.61 -14.97
CA LYS A 264 27.71 -22.30 -16.14
C LYS A 264 26.96 -23.59 -16.47
N ALA A 265 26.51 -24.32 -15.45
CA ALA A 265 25.67 -25.49 -15.66
C ALA A 265 24.31 -25.08 -16.25
N LEU A 266 23.65 -24.04 -15.72
CA LEU A 266 22.41 -23.48 -16.29
C LEU A 266 22.58 -23.06 -17.74
N ALA A 267 23.68 -22.40 -18.09
CA ALA A 267 23.98 -22.03 -19.48
C ALA A 267 24.10 -23.26 -20.41
N THR A 268 24.63 -24.38 -19.88
CA THR A 268 24.72 -25.65 -20.61
C THR A 268 23.34 -26.29 -20.77
N GLU A 269 22.55 -26.34 -19.69
CA GLU A 269 21.17 -26.86 -19.67
C GLU A 269 20.24 -26.08 -20.60
N LEU A 270 20.43 -24.76 -20.68
CA LEU A 270 19.67 -23.89 -21.57
C LEU A 270 19.80 -24.31 -23.05
N ALA A 271 20.99 -24.75 -23.46
CA ALA A 271 21.27 -25.11 -24.86
C ALA A 271 20.61 -26.44 -25.29
N SER A 272 20.33 -27.35 -24.35
CA SER A 272 19.72 -28.65 -24.63
C SER A 272 18.22 -28.73 -24.30
N ALA A 273 17.69 -27.78 -23.53
CA ALA A 273 16.32 -27.79 -23.07
C ALA A 273 15.28 -27.56 -24.20
N THR A 274 14.08 -28.13 -24.02
CA THR A 274 12.91 -27.79 -24.85
C THR A 274 12.54 -26.31 -24.66
N PRO A 275 11.92 -25.64 -25.66
CA PRO A 275 11.61 -24.20 -25.59
C PRO A 275 10.95 -23.74 -24.29
N ASP A 276 9.89 -24.43 -23.84
CA ASP A 276 9.16 -24.11 -22.60
C ASP A 276 10.05 -24.18 -21.35
N ARG A 277 11.00 -25.14 -21.32
CA ARG A 277 11.94 -25.31 -20.20
C ARG A 277 13.08 -24.32 -20.26
N ALA A 278 13.62 -24.08 -21.46
CA ALA A 278 14.65 -23.07 -21.71
C ALA A 278 14.17 -21.69 -21.25
N ALA A 279 12.91 -21.33 -21.53
CA ALA A 279 12.31 -20.08 -21.07
C ALA A 279 12.35 -19.95 -19.53
N LEU A 280 12.05 -21.02 -18.79
CA LEU A 280 12.09 -21.04 -17.33
C LEU A 280 13.51 -21.04 -16.75
N ILE A 281 14.45 -21.73 -17.42
CA ILE A 281 15.87 -21.73 -17.06
C ILE A 281 16.44 -20.31 -17.17
N ILE A 282 16.12 -19.58 -18.24
CA ILE A 282 16.52 -18.17 -18.42
C ILE A 282 16.03 -17.30 -17.25
N GLN A 283 14.79 -17.48 -16.79
CA GLN A 283 14.29 -16.74 -15.63
C GLN A 283 15.06 -17.08 -14.35
N ALA A 284 15.41 -18.36 -14.15
CA ALA A 284 16.26 -18.76 -13.02
C ALA A 284 17.67 -18.17 -13.08
N MET A 285 18.26 -18.07 -14.29
CA MET A 285 19.54 -17.39 -14.50
C MET A 285 19.45 -15.89 -14.17
N ALA A 286 18.36 -15.23 -14.58
CA ALA A 286 18.14 -13.80 -14.34
C ALA A 286 17.83 -13.45 -12.88
N ASP A 287 17.40 -14.43 -12.08
CA ASP A 287 17.22 -14.29 -10.63
C ASP A 287 18.55 -14.41 -9.86
N ARG A 288 19.67 -14.59 -10.57
CA ARG A 288 21.05 -14.66 -10.05
C ARG A 288 21.95 -13.60 -10.73
N PRO A 289 21.62 -12.30 -10.61
CA PRO A 289 22.23 -11.25 -11.44
C PRO A 289 23.75 -11.11 -11.28
N GLU A 290 24.33 -11.44 -10.12
CA GLU A 290 25.76 -11.28 -9.85
C GLU A 290 26.64 -12.31 -10.57
N THR A 291 26.09 -13.48 -10.90
CA THR A 291 26.82 -14.61 -11.47
C THR A 291 26.26 -15.11 -12.79
N VAL A 292 25.24 -14.43 -13.32
CA VAL A 292 24.58 -14.79 -14.57
C VAL A 292 25.56 -14.91 -15.73
N VAL A 293 25.42 -15.98 -16.51
CA VAL A 293 26.17 -16.15 -17.76
C VAL A 293 25.49 -15.35 -18.86
N LEU A 294 25.76 -14.04 -18.90
CA LEU A 294 25.10 -13.10 -19.80
C LEU A 294 25.19 -13.50 -21.28
N ALA A 295 26.33 -14.05 -21.71
CA ALA A 295 26.53 -14.51 -23.09
C ALA A 295 25.51 -15.58 -23.51
N ALA A 296 25.09 -16.46 -22.60
CA ALA A 296 24.10 -17.50 -22.90
C ALA A 296 22.68 -16.91 -23.02
N VAL A 297 22.33 -15.95 -22.16
CA VAL A 297 21.05 -15.24 -22.23
C VAL A 297 20.97 -14.40 -23.52
N LEU A 298 22.07 -13.72 -23.88
CA LEU A 298 22.16 -12.94 -25.11
C LEU A 298 22.01 -13.82 -26.36
N GLN A 299 22.70 -14.98 -26.39
CA GLN A 299 22.57 -15.96 -27.46
C GLN A 299 21.11 -16.47 -27.60
N ALA A 300 20.43 -16.72 -26.49
CA ALA A 300 19.03 -17.13 -26.48
C ALA A 300 18.08 -16.03 -26.97
N ALA A 301 18.38 -14.76 -26.69
CA ALA A 301 17.61 -13.62 -27.17
C ALA A 301 17.74 -13.40 -28.69
N SER A 302 18.94 -13.65 -29.24
CA SER A 302 19.22 -13.53 -30.67
C SER A 302 18.60 -14.65 -31.49
N ASP A 303 18.91 -15.92 -31.15
CA ASP A 303 18.72 -17.06 -32.06
C ASP A 303 17.71 -18.10 -31.55
N GLY A 304 17.10 -17.88 -30.37
CA GLY A 304 16.14 -18.83 -29.80
C GLY A 304 14.81 -18.92 -30.57
N PRO A 305 13.98 -19.94 -30.31
CA PRO A 305 12.58 -19.92 -30.70
C PRO A 305 11.84 -18.78 -29.97
N LYS A 306 10.71 -18.31 -30.53
CA LYS A 306 10.00 -17.10 -30.05
C LYS A 306 9.82 -17.02 -28.53
N GLU A 307 9.35 -18.10 -27.89
CA GLU A 307 9.14 -18.13 -26.43
C GLU A 307 10.45 -17.94 -25.63
N VAL A 308 11.52 -18.58 -26.08
CA VAL A 308 12.86 -18.46 -25.47
C VAL A 308 13.40 -17.05 -25.66
N ARG A 309 13.24 -16.48 -26.87
CA ARG A 309 13.63 -15.08 -27.14
C ARG A 309 12.88 -14.11 -26.25
N LEU A 310 11.57 -14.25 -26.10
CA LEU A 310 10.77 -13.40 -25.21
C LEU A 310 11.27 -13.46 -23.76
N SER A 311 11.51 -14.67 -23.25
CA SER A 311 12.06 -14.85 -21.90
C SER A 311 13.45 -14.21 -21.76
N ALA A 312 14.31 -14.40 -22.75
CA ALA A 312 15.66 -13.85 -22.79
C ALA A 312 15.67 -12.32 -22.87
N LEU A 313 14.88 -11.71 -23.74
CA LEU A 313 14.76 -10.24 -23.84
C LEU A 313 14.38 -9.65 -22.49
N ASN A 314 13.32 -10.16 -21.86
CA ASN A 314 12.88 -9.72 -20.53
C ASN A 314 13.96 -9.93 -19.45
N ALA A 315 14.70 -11.04 -19.51
CA ALA A 315 15.83 -11.28 -18.61
C ALA A 315 16.95 -10.24 -18.81
N LEU A 316 17.31 -9.92 -20.06
CA LEU A 316 18.32 -8.90 -20.37
C LEU A 316 17.94 -7.51 -19.84
N GLY A 317 16.65 -7.17 -19.77
CA GLY A 317 16.22 -5.93 -19.11
C GLY A 317 16.61 -5.86 -17.62
N ARG A 318 16.70 -7.01 -16.93
CA ARG A 318 17.05 -7.09 -15.51
C ARG A 318 18.55 -7.23 -15.25
N VAL A 319 19.23 -8.04 -16.07
CA VAL A 319 20.62 -8.45 -15.81
C VAL A 319 21.61 -8.07 -16.89
N GLY A 320 21.13 -7.46 -17.98
CA GLY A 320 21.95 -7.06 -19.10
C GLY A 320 22.82 -5.85 -18.79
N ASP A 321 23.79 -5.64 -19.68
CA ASP A 321 24.67 -4.48 -19.68
C ASP A 321 24.75 -3.89 -21.09
N ALA A 322 25.67 -2.94 -21.30
CA ALA A 322 25.83 -2.29 -22.60
C ALA A 322 26.19 -3.25 -23.75
N THR A 323 26.69 -4.46 -23.48
CA THR A 323 26.94 -5.46 -24.52
C THR A 323 25.64 -6.01 -25.13
N CYS A 324 24.51 -5.88 -24.44
CA CYS A 324 23.19 -6.33 -24.91
C CYS A 324 22.51 -5.34 -25.85
N LEU A 325 23.04 -4.12 -25.97
CA LEU A 325 22.36 -3.01 -26.66
C LEU A 325 22.05 -3.34 -28.13
N SER A 326 23.01 -3.93 -28.87
CA SER A 326 22.80 -4.28 -30.28
C SER A 326 21.66 -5.27 -30.46
N THR A 327 21.71 -6.40 -29.75
CA THR A 327 20.69 -7.46 -29.83
C THR A 327 19.30 -6.93 -29.46
N LEU A 328 19.21 -6.10 -28.41
CA LEU A 328 17.95 -5.51 -27.99
C LEU A 328 17.42 -4.49 -29.02
N LEU A 329 18.28 -3.65 -29.60
CA LEU A 329 17.87 -2.69 -30.63
C LEU A 329 17.37 -3.40 -31.90
N ASP A 330 18.05 -4.47 -32.32
CA ASP A 330 17.63 -5.28 -33.47
C ASP A 330 16.26 -5.90 -33.22
N ALA A 331 16.05 -6.53 -32.05
CA ALA A 331 14.76 -7.11 -31.67
C ALA A 331 13.64 -6.05 -31.55
N ALA A 332 13.96 -4.83 -31.11
CA ALA A 332 13.00 -3.75 -30.94
C ALA A 332 12.42 -3.23 -32.28
N ILE A 333 13.10 -3.46 -33.41
CA ILE A 333 12.64 -3.07 -34.76
C ILE A 333 12.14 -4.24 -35.61
N GLU A 334 12.07 -5.45 -35.03
CA GLU A 334 11.50 -6.62 -35.71
C GLU A 334 9.99 -6.49 -35.94
N ALA A 335 9.48 -7.27 -36.90
CA ALA A 335 8.07 -7.28 -37.26
C ALA A 335 7.19 -7.97 -36.19
N ASP A 336 7.73 -8.92 -35.43
CA ASP A 336 7.00 -9.59 -34.36
C ASP A 336 6.76 -8.60 -33.21
N THR A 337 5.48 -8.28 -32.97
CA THR A 337 5.09 -7.24 -32.02
C THR A 337 5.45 -7.59 -30.57
N ASP A 338 5.38 -8.88 -30.19
CA ASP A 338 5.68 -9.28 -28.81
C ASP A 338 7.18 -9.13 -28.53
N LEU A 339 8.03 -9.56 -29.47
CA LEU A 339 9.48 -9.42 -29.37
C LEU A 339 9.90 -7.94 -29.39
N SER A 340 9.31 -7.14 -30.27
CA SER A 340 9.57 -5.70 -30.35
C SER A 340 9.23 -5.00 -29.03
N LEU A 341 8.06 -5.29 -28.45
CA LEU A 341 7.64 -4.69 -27.18
C LEU A 341 8.52 -5.14 -26.00
N ALA A 342 8.85 -6.43 -25.91
CA ALA A 342 9.73 -6.96 -24.87
C ALA A 342 11.12 -6.32 -24.93
N ALA A 343 11.68 -6.18 -26.13
CA ALA A 343 12.98 -5.55 -26.34
C ALA A 343 12.96 -4.06 -26.00
N LYS A 344 11.92 -3.32 -26.41
CA LYS A 344 11.76 -1.89 -26.04
C LYS A 344 11.66 -1.67 -24.54
N ALA A 345 10.86 -2.48 -23.84
CA ALA A 345 10.75 -2.43 -22.39
C ALA A 345 12.12 -2.70 -21.73
N SER A 346 12.84 -3.72 -22.21
CA SER A 346 14.16 -4.08 -21.70
C SER A 346 15.20 -2.99 -21.94
N LEU A 347 15.17 -2.31 -23.10
CA LEU A 347 16.04 -1.16 -23.40
C LEU A 347 15.77 0.03 -22.47
N ALA A 348 14.50 0.29 -22.14
CA ALA A 348 14.14 1.37 -21.23
C ALA A 348 14.66 1.13 -19.80
N GLU A 349 14.72 -0.13 -19.36
CA GLU A 349 15.12 -0.52 -18.00
C GLU A 349 16.59 -0.97 -17.88
N LEU A 350 17.28 -1.17 -19.01
CA LEU A 350 18.62 -1.76 -19.06
C LEU A 350 19.59 -1.06 -18.08
N PRO A 351 20.19 -1.81 -17.13
CA PRO A 351 21.13 -1.25 -16.17
C PRO A 351 22.41 -0.79 -16.87
N SER A 352 22.89 0.41 -16.55
CA SER A 352 24.25 0.97 -16.79
C SER A 352 24.22 2.38 -17.39
N GLU A 353 24.94 3.33 -16.77
CA GLU A 353 25.19 4.66 -17.33
C GLU A 353 25.93 4.61 -18.68
N LYS A 354 26.69 3.54 -18.95
CA LYS A 354 27.37 3.35 -20.25
C LYS A 354 26.38 3.11 -21.38
N VAL A 355 25.19 2.58 -21.09
CA VAL A 355 24.12 2.38 -22.08
C VAL A 355 23.67 3.73 -22.62
N ASP A 356 23.45 4.71 -21.74
CA ASP A 356 22.96 6.04 -22.13
C ASP A 356 23.96 6.74 -23.06
N ALA A 357 25.24 6.72 -22.71
CA ALA A 357 26.30 7.28 -23.54
C ALA A 357 26.39 6.59 -24.91
N GLN A 358 26.17 5.28 -24.98
CA GLN A 358 26.16 4.54 -26.24
C GLN A 358 24.92 4.85 -27.10
N ILE A 359 23.73 5.00 -26.49
CA ILE A 359 22.52 5.42 -27.20
C ILE A 359 22.75 6.77 -27.89
N VAL A 360 23.34 7.75 -27.19
CA VAL A 360 23.68 9.05 -27.79
C VAL A 360 24.68 8.89 -28.95
N ALA A 361 25.71 8.07 -28.78
CA ALA A 361 26.71 7.82 -29.82
C ALA A 361 26.16 7.09 -31.07
N LEU A 362 25.02 6.40 -30.94
CA LEU A 362 24.34 5.70 -32.04
C LEU A 362 23.41 6.61 -32.84
N LEU A 363 22.82 7.65 -32.24
CA LEU A 363 21.92 8.61 -32.92
C LEU A 363 22.44 9.11 -34.29
N PRO A 364 23.68 9.61 -34.43
CA PRO A 364 24.16 10.12 -35.72
C PRO A 364 24.42 9.03 -36.78
N LYS A 365 24.40 7.75 -36.40
CA LYS A 365 24.65 6.60 -37.29
C LYS A 365 23.39 5.81 -37.59
N ALA A 366 22.28 6.18 -36.97
CA ALA A 366 21.03 5.46 -37.04
C ALA A 366 20.40 5.56 -38.44
N ASP A 367 19.78 4.47 -38.88
CA ASP A 367 19.00 4.42 -40.10
C ASP A 367 17.54 4.84 -39.87
N ALA A 368 16.73 4.81 -40.93
CA ALA A 368 15.33 5.25 -40.86
C ALA A 368 14.46 4.46 -39.86
N LYS A 369 14.82 3.22 -39.52
CA LYS A 369 14.06 2.38 -38.57
C LYS A 369 14.53 2.59 -37.14
N SER A 370 15.85 2.63 -36.93
CA SER A 370 16.47 2.73 -35.61
C SER A 370 16.48 4.15 -35.06
N TYR A 371 16.45 5.18 -35.91
CA TYR A 371 16.54 6.57 -35.45
C TYR A 371 15.36 7.02 -34.56
N PRO A 372 14.08 6.80 -34.95
CA PRO A 372 12.95 7.11 -34.05
C PRO A 372 13.01 6.34 -32.72
N LEU A 373 13.41 5.06 -32.77
CA LEU A 373 13.55 4.23 -31.57
C LEU A 373 14.60 4.78 -30.61
N LEU A 374 15.78 5.17 -31.10
CA LEU A 374 16.82 5.74 -30.26
C LEU A 374 16.39 7.06 -29.63
N ILE A 375 15.63 7.88 -30.34
CA ILE A 375 15.04 9.12 -29.80
C ILE A 375 14.00 8.81 -28.72
N GLU A 376 13.12 7.83 -28.94
CA GLU A 376 12.17 7.37 -27.91
C GLU A 376 12.90 6.92 -26.64
N LEU A 377 13.99 6.15 -26.78
CA LEU A 377 14.80 5.69 -25.66
C LEU A 377 15.48 6.84 -24.90
N VAL A 378 15.97 7.87 -25.61
CA VAL A 378 16.48 9.10 -24.98
C VAL A 378 15.43 9.71 -24.05
N GLY A 379 14.18 9.78 -24.49
CA GLY A 379 13.06 10.27 -23.67
C GLY A 379 12.76 9.36 -22.48
N GLN A 380 12.56 8.07 -22.73
CA GLN A 380 12.18 7.08 -21.70
C GLN A 380 13.23 6.95 -20.59
N ARG A 381 14.51 6.99 -20.96
CA ARG A 381 15.66 6.91 -20.04
C ARG A 381 16.11 8.27 -19.52
N ARG A 382 15.49 9.37 -19.99
CA ARG A 382 15.82 10.77 -19.64
C ARG A 382 17.29 11.13 -19.86
N ILE A 383 17.84 10.71 -20.99
CA ILE A 383 19.24 10.95 -21.38
C ILE A 383 19.42 12.42 -21.79
N ASP A 384 20.49 13.08 -21.32
CA ASP A 384 20.84 14.43 -21.78
C ASP A 384 21.45 14.37 -23.19
N ALA A 385 20.59 14.49 -24.21
CA ALA A 385 20.94 14.50 -25.63
C ALA A 385 20.28 15.68 -26.39
N VAL A 386 20.13 16.82 -25.71
CA VAL A 386 19.43 17.99 -26.28
C VAL A 386 20.00 18.45 -27.63
N PRO A 387 21.34 18.52 -27.85
CA PRO A 387 21.89 18.88 -29.16
C PRO A 387 21.42 17.97 -30.29
N GLU A 388 21.39 16.66 -30.06
CA GLU A 388 20.95 15.66 -31.04
C GLU A 388 19.44 15.75 -31.29
N LEU A 389 18.65 15.94 -30.23
CA LEU A 389 17.20 16.11 -30.33
C LEU A 389 16.81 17.39 -31.11
N LEU A 390 17.60 18.47 -31.00
CA LEU A 390 17.37 19.68 -31.78
C LEU A 390 17.51 19.44 -33.28
N GLY A 391 18.49 18.63 -33.70
CA GLY A 391 18.63 18.22 -35.10
C GLY A 391 17.43 17.40 -35.60
N ALA A 392 16.88 16.55 -34.73
CA ALA A 392 15.72 15.72 -35.05
C ALA A 392 14.41 16.52 -35.25
N LEU A 393 14.28 17.70 -34.63
CA LEU A 393 13.13 18.60 -34.84
C LEU A 393 13.04 19.16 -36.28
N ASP A 394 14.14 19.18 -37.02
CA ASP A 394 14.19 19.66 -38.40
C ASP A 394 14.07 18.52 -39.44
N HIS A 395 13.82 17.29 -38.99
CA HIS A 395 13.76 16.12 -39.85
C HIS A 395 12.51 16.11 -40.75
N SER A 396 12.63 15.56 -41.97
CA SER A 396 11.53 15.52 -42.94
C SER A 396 10.38 14.57 -42.52
N ASP A 397 10.71 13.48 -41.85
CA ASP A 397 9.76 12.50 -41.27
C ASP A 397 9.09 13.05 -40.00
N ASP A 398 7.76 13.08 -39.99
CA ASP A 398 6.92 13.55 -38.88
C ASP A 398 7.05 12.69 -37.62
N LYS A 399 7.32 11.39 -37.77
CA LYS A 399 7.52 10.49 -36.63
C LYS A 399 8.80 10.80 -35.89
N VAL A 400 9.87 11.15 -36.61
CA VAL A 400 11.14 11.57 -36.01
C VAL A 400 10.96 12.87 -35.22
N ARG A 401 10.29 13.88 -35.81
CA ARG A 401 10.01 15.15 -35.11
C ARG A 401 9.12 14.94 -33.88
N SER A 402 8.08 14.12 -34.00
CA SER A 402 7.20 13.78 -32.89
C SER A 402 7.94 13.08 -31.75
N ALA A 403 8.79 12.10 -32.07
CA ALA A 403 9.64 11.44 -31.07
C ALA A 403 10.60 12.42 -30.40
N ALA A 404 11.18 13.35 -31.16
CA ALA A 404 12.11 14.36 -30.63
C ALA A 404 11.42 15.33 -29.68
N LEU A 405 10.21 15.79 -30.01
CA LEU A 405 9.39 16.62 -29.12
C LEU A 405 9.08 15.88 -27.82
N ALA A 406 8.61 14.63 -27.90
CA ALA A 406 8.32 13.82 -26.72
C ALA A 406 9.56 13.62 -25.83
N ALA A 407 10.71 13.28 -26.45
CA ALA A 407 11.98 13.11 -25.74
C ALA A 407 12.45 14.41 -25.09
N LEU A 408 12.31 15.56 -25.76
CA LEU A 408 12.59 16.87 -25.16
C LEU A 408 11.67 17.15 -23.96
N GLY A 409 10.39 16.79 -24.02
CA GLY A 409 9.47 16.90 -22.88
C GLY A 409 10.02 16.22 -21.60
N GLU A 410 10.57 15.02 -21.76
CA GLU A 410 11.14 14.23 -20.65
C GLU A 410 12.53 14.70 -20.20
N THR A 411 13.31 15.35 -21.08
CA THR A 411 14.75 15.61 -20.84
C THR A 411 15.10 17.07 -20.59
N VAL A 412 14.38 18.04 -21.18
CA VAL A 412 14.80 19.46 -21.08
C VAL A 412 14.83 19.93 -19.63
N SER A 413 15.83 20.75 -19.33
CA SER A 413 15.90 21.49 -18.06
C SER A 413 15.27 22.87 -18.21
N LEU A 414 15.01 23.54 -17.09
CA LEU A 414 14.47 24.89 -17.06
C LEU A 414 15.27 25.85 -17.96
N LYS A 415 16.61 25.78 -17.92
CA LYS A 415 17.51 26.62 -18.76
C LYS A 415 17.26 26.49 -20.27
N ARG A 416 16.63 25.41 -20.70
CA ARG A 416 16.37 25.07 -22.11
C ARG A 416 14.88 24.92 -22.40
N LEU A 417 13.99 25.26 -21.46
CA LEU A 417 12.54 25.18 -21.64
C LEU A 417 12.07 26.03 -22.83
N SER A 418 12.76 27.14 -23.10
CA SER A 418 12.55 28.00 -24.26
C SER A 418 12.55 27.27 -25.61
N ILE A 419 13.22 26.11 -25.70
CA ILE A 419 13.20 25.24 -26.90
C ILE A 419 11.78 24.74 -27.16
N LEU A 420 11.10 24.18 -26.15
CA LEU A 420 9.74 23.69 -26.31
C LEU A 420 8.72 24.83 -26.41
N VAL A 421 8.97 25.93 -25.70
CA VAL A 421 8.14 27.14 -25.81
C VAL A 421 8.12 27.66 -27.25
N SER A 422 9.26 27.69 -27.94
CA SER A 422 9.28 28.16 -29.34
C SER A 422 8.51 27.23 -30.28
N GLN A 423 8.56 25.92 -30.05
CA GLN A 423 7.76 24.94 -30.81
C GLN A 423 6.25 25.11 -30.61
N VAL A 424 5.81 25.67 -29.48
CA VAL A 424 4.39 25.93 -29.21
C VAL A 424 3.95 27.32 -29.69
N VAL A 425 4.79 28.34 -29.50
CA VAL A 425 4.47 29.75 -29.80
C VAL A 425 4.60 30.06 -31.29
N ALA A 426 5.61 29.51 -31.94
CA ALA A 426 5.91 29.76 -33.35
C ALA A 426 6.44 28.47 -34.01
N PRO A 427 5.61 27.41 -34.12
CA PRO A 427 6.01 26.15 -34.73
C PRO A 427 6.46 26.36 -36.18
N LYS A 428 7.61 25.81 -36.54
CA LYS A 428 8.03 25.67 -37.94
C LYS A 428 7.16 24.65 -38.69
N HIS A 429 6.70 23.63 -37.97
CA HIS A 429 5.84 22.54 -38.44
C HIS A 429 4.50 22.57 -37.68
N PRO A 430 3.48 23.29 -38.18
CA PRO A 430 2.19 23.41 -37.50
C PRO A 430 1.48 22.08 -37.23
N GLU A 431 1.75 21.07 -38.05
CA GLU A 431 1.26 19.69 -37.89
C GLU A 431 1.72 19.04 -36.57
N ASP A 432 2.86 19.46 -36.02
CA ASP A 432 3.42 18.89 -34.78
C ASP A 432 2.89 19.60 -33.52
N ALA A 433 2.02 20.61 -33.67
CA ALA A 433 1.59 21.48 -32.58
C ALA A 433 1.03 20.71 -31.37
N ALA A 434 0.22 19.67 -31.61
CA ALA A 434 -0.34 18.86 -30.52
C ALA A 434 0.75 18.15 -29.70
N VAL A 435 1.76 17.59 -30.38
CA VAL A 435 2.87 16.90 -29.71
C VAL A 435 3.77 17.90 -28.98
N ALA A 436 4.03 19.06 -29.58
CA ALA A 436 4.81 20.13 -28.95
C ALA A 436 4.15 20.65 -27.67
N GLN A 437 2.82 20.81 -27.67
CA GLN A 437 2.05 21.21 -26.50
C GLN A 437 2.15 20.17 -25.38
N GLN A 438 2.01 18.88 -25.72
CA GLN A 438 2.15 17.80 -24.76
C GLN A 438 3.56 17.71 -24.18
N ALA A 439 4.59 17.89 -25.02
CA ALA A 439 5.99 17.94 -24.60
C ALA A 439 6.25 19.11 -23.64
N LEU A 440 5.79 20.31 -23.99
CA LEU A 440 5.93 21.49 -23.13
C LEU A 440 5.24 21.28 -21.78
N LYS A 441 4.04 20.69 -21.78
CA LYS A 441 3.31 20.33 -20.56
C LYS A 441 4.10 19.33 -19.71
N ALA A 442 4.57 18.23 -20.31
CA ALA A 442 5.35 17.21 -19.61
C ALA A 442 6.61 17.79 -18.96
N ALA A 443 7.36 18.60 -19.71
CA ALA A 443 8.53 19.30 -19.20
C ALA A 443 8.17 20.23 -18.02
N SER A 444 7.14 21.06 -18.20
CA SER A 444 6.75 22.09 -17.23
C SER A 444 6.28 21.49 -15.90
N VAL A 445 5.44 20.45 -15.93
CA VAL A 445 4.92 19.78 -14.73
C VAL A 445 6.04 19.03 -13.97
N ARG A 446 7.05 18.53 -14.68
CA ARG A 446 8.23 17.88 -14.09
C ARG A 446 9.21 18.87 -13.44
N MET A 447 9.15 20.17 -13.77
CA MET A 447 10.13 21.15 -13.29
C MET A 447 10.10 21.27 -11.75
N PRO A 448 11.27 21.14 -11.08
CA PRO A 448 11.36 21.38 -9.64
C PRO A 448 11.04 22.83 -9.25
N ASP A 449 11.53 23.80 -10.04
CA ASP A 449 11.27 25.22 -9.82
C ASP A 449 10.02 25.66 -10.60
N ARG A 450 8.87 25.51 -9.94
CA ARG A 450 7.56 25.84 -10.50
C ARG A 450 7.38 27.33 -10.75
N GLU A 451 7.91 28.19 -9.88
CA GLU A 451 7.76 29.64 -10.01
C GLU A 451 8.55 30.17 -11.20
N ALA A 452 9.80 29.72 -11.38
CA ALA A 452 10.59 30.10 -12.54
C ALA A 452 10.01 29.54 -13.85
N CYS A 453 9.55 28.29 -13.85
CA CYS A 453 8.85 27.71 -14.99
C CYS A 453 7.59 28.51 -15.36
N ALA A 454 6.74 28.82 -14.36
CA ALA A 454 5.56 29.65 -14.57
C ALA A 454 5.92 31.07 -15.05
N ALA A 455 7.04 31.64 -14.63
CA ALA A 455 7.51 32.93 -15.12
C ALA A 455 7.88 32.88 -16.61
N GLU A 456 8.57 31.83 -17.07
CA GLU A 456 8.89 31.66 -18.49
C GLU A 456 7.64 31.46 -19.34
N LEU A 457 6.69 30.63 -18.88
CA LEU A 457 5.41 30.41 -19.56
C LEU A 457 4.55 31.69 -19.62
N ALA A 458 4.58 32.51 -18.56
CA ALA A 458 3.90 33.80 -18.56
C ALA A 458 4.51 34.78 -19.60
N VAL A 459 5.83 34.79 -19.75
CA VAL A 459 6.49 35.59 -20.81
C VAL A 459 6.16 35.07 -22.21
N ALA A 460 6.01 33.75 -22.36
CA ALA A 460 5.59 33.14 -23.62
C ALA A 460 4.16 33.53 -24.00
N LEU A 461 3.26 33.63 -23.01
CA LEU A 461 1.85 34.01 -23.19
C LEU A 461 1.70 35.37 -23.90
N ASP A 462 2.57 36.33 -23.58
CA ASP A 462 2.55 37.68 -24.18
C ASP A 462 2.87 37.67 -25.68
N ARG A 463 3.62 36.65 -26.14
CA ARG A 463 4.08 36.50 -27.53
C ARG A 463 3.19 35.58 -28.36
N ALA A 464 2.33 34.80 -27.71
CA ALA A 464 1.49 33.79 -28.34
C ALA A 464 0.28 34.40 -29.07
N SER A 465 -0.20 33.71 -30.11
CA SER A 465 -1.48 33.99 -30.77
C SER A 465 -2.64 33.26 -30.09
N GLY A 466 -3.89 33.65 -30.40
CA GLY A 466 -5.13 33.27 -29.69
C GLY A 466 -5.16 31.87 -29.08
N ALA A 467 -5.29 30.82 -29.90
CA ALA A 467 -5.41 29.44 -29.42
C ALA A 467 -4.19 28.99 -28.56
N THR A 468 -2.98 29.42 -28.92
CA THR A 468 -1.77 29.10 -28.16
C THR A 468 -1.78 29.74 -26.77
N LYS A 469 -2.39 30.92 -26.61
CA LYS A 469 -2.53 31.54 -25.28
C LYS A 469 -3.39 30.68 -24.37
N SER A 470 -4.51 30.15 -24.88
CA SER A 470 -5.37 29.24 -24.13
C SER A 470 -4.58 28.00 -23.67
N THR A 471 -3.78 27.38 -24.54
CA THR A 471 -2.93 26.25 -24.16
C THR A 471 -1.90 26.61 -23.07
N LEU A 472 -1.21 27.75 -23.20
CA LEU A 472 -0.23 28.16 -22.20
C LEU A 472 -0.86 28.43 -20.82
N LEU A 473 -2.08 28.96 -20.79
CA LEU A 473 -2.85 29.10 -19.54
C LEU A 473 -3.21 27.75 -18.92
N GLU A 474 -3.55 26.74 -19.74
CA GLU A 474 -3.81 25.39 -19.25
C GLU A 474 -2.54 24.75 -18.66
N ILE A 475 -1.39 24.89 -19.32
CA ILE A 475 -0.11 24.41 -18.80
C ILE A 475 0.27 25.14 -17.50
N LEU A 476 0.12 26.47 -17.45
CA LEU A 476 0.32 27.25 -16.23
C LEU A 476 -0.56 26.75 -15.07
N SER A 477 -1.82 26.42 -15.36
CA SER A 477 -2.74 25.87 -14.37
C SER A 477 -2.28 24.51 -13.83
N ASP A 478 -1.67 23.67 -14.66
CA ASP A 478 -1.14 22.37 -14.26
C ASP A 478 0.19 22.48 -13.49
N VAL A 479 1.04 23.46 -13.83
CA VAL A 479 2.29 23.75 -13.09
C VAL A 479 1.99 24.23 -11.68
N GLY A 480 0.98 25.08 -11.52
CA GLY A 480 0.61 25.66 -10.23
C GLY A 480 1.56 26.77 -9.78
N GLY A 481 1.37 27.25 -8.55
CA GLY A 481 2.19 28.30 -7.95
C GLY A 481 1.61 29.72 -8.07
N THR A 482 2.25 30.65 -7.36
CA THR A 482 1.82 32.04 -7.21
C THR A 482 1.92 32.80 -8.53
N LYS A 483 3.01 32.59 -9.28
CA LYS A 483 3.15 33.21 -10.61
C LYS A 483 2.10 32.72 -11.59
N ALA A 484 1.75 31.43 -11.57
CA ALA A 484 0.67 30.89 -12.41
C ALA A 484 -0.70 31.48 -12.02
N LEU A 485 -1.02 31.53 -10.72
CA LEU A 485 -2.25 32.14 -10.21
C LEU A 485 -2.41 33.59 -10.61
N THR A 486 -1.37 34.39 -10.42
CA THR A 486 -1.38 35.82 -10.77
C THR A 486 -1.52 36.03 -12.28
N THR A 487 -0.87 35.18 -13.08
CA THR A 487 -0.98 35.22 -14.56
C THR A 487 -2.39 34.88 -15.02
N LEU A 488 -3.00 33.82 -14.47
CA LEU A 488 -4.40 33.46 -14.74
C LEU A 488 -5.36 34.57 -14.27
N GLY A 489 -5.12 35.16 -13.11
CA GLY A 489 -5.91 36.28 -12.60
C GLY A 489 -5.89 37.48 -13.54
N ALA A 490 -4.72 37.84 -14.06
CA ALA A 490 -4.57 38.91 -15.05
C ALA A 490 -5.29 38.57 -16.38
N ALA A 491 -5.12 37.34 -16.88
CA ALA A 491 -5.79 36.88 -18.10
C ALA A 491 -7.33 36.91 -17.96
N ALA A 492 -7.86 36.54 -16.79
CA ALA A 492 -9.29 36.59 -16.48
C ALA A 492 -9.87 38.02 -16.47
N LYS A 493 -9.01 39.05 -16.33
CA LYS A 493 -9.37 40.48 -16.39
C LYS A 493 -8.99 41.15 -17.70
N SER A 494 -8.41 40.43 -18.65
CA SER A 494 -7.97 40.99 -19.94
C SER A 494 -9.14 41.47 -20.79
N ALA A 495 -8.89 42.19 -21.89
CA ALA A 495 -9.92 42.58 -22.84
C ALA A 495 -10.32 41.46 -23.83
N ASP A 496 -9.61 40.33 -23.81
CA ASP A 496 -9.81 39.21 -24.72
C ASP A 496 -10.87 38.24 -24.15
N PRO A 497 -12.04 38.07 -24.82
CA PRO A 497 -13.11 37.21 -24.33
C PRO A 497 -12.71 35.75 -24.15
N GLU A 498 -11.80 35.23 -24.99
CA GLU A 498 -11.34 33.83 -24.92
C GLU A 498 -10.45 33.63 -23.69
N LEU A 499 -9.52 34.55 -23.43
CA LEU A 499 -8.67 34.50 -22.23
C LEU A 499 -9.48 34.67 -20.95
N GLN A 500 -10.49 35.55 -20.97
CA GLN A 500 -11.41 35.71 -19.84
C GLN A 500 -12.12 34.39 -19.52
N ASP A 501 -12.67 33.70 -20.53
CA ASP A 501 -13.39 32.45 -20.31
C ASP A 501 -12.46 31.32 -19.86
N THR A 502 -11.35 31.12 -20.57
CA THR A 502 -10.36 30.08 -20.25
C THR A 502 -9.78 30.27 -18.85
N ALA A 503 -9.26 31.47 -18.53
CA ALA A 503 -8.62 31.71 -17.25
C ALA A 503 -9.60 31.63 -16.07
N SER A 504 -10.81 32.19 -16.20
CA SER A 504 -11.82 32.10 -15.13
C SER A 504 -12.32 30.67 -14.92
N ARG A 505 -12.39 29.84 -15.97
CA ARG A 505 -12.69 28.41 -15.88
C ARG A 505 -11.58 27.66 -15.15
N LEU A 506 -10.32 27.91 -15.48
CA LEU A 506 -9.17 27.27 -14.84
C LEU A 506 -9.06 27.65 -13.36
N LEU A 507 -9.17 28.93 -13.02
CA LEU A 507 -9.19 29.39 -11.63
C LEU A 507 -10.34 28.79 -10.82
N GLY A 508 -11.53 28.66 -11.41
CA GLY A 508 -12.66 28.00 -10.75
C GLY A 508 -12.44 26.50 -10.47
N LYS A 509 -11.50 25.86 -11.19
CA LYS A 509 -11.08 24.46 -10.99
C LYS A 509 -9.76 24.33 -10.22
N TRP A 510 -9.17 25.45 -9.78
CA TRP A 510 -7.88 25.44 -9.10
C TRP A 510 -7.92 24.60 -7.83
N ASN A 511 -6.91 23.74 -7.65
CA ASN A 511 -6.88 22.77 -6.57
C ASN A 511 -6.00 23.23 -5.40
N GLY A 512 -6.34 24.38 -4.80
CA GLY A 512 -5.61 24.93 -3.66
C GLY A 512 -6.27 26.17 -3.06
N VAL A 513 -6.12 26.33 -1.74
CA VAL A 513 -6.66 27.50 -1.00
C VAL A 513 -5.91 28.78 -1.33
N ASP A 514 -4.70 28.67 -1.87
CA ASP A 514 -3.87 29.77 -2.39
C ASP A 514 -4.55 30.57 -3.51
N ALA A 515 -5.52 30.00 -4.23
CA ALA A 515 -6.35 30.73 -5.20
C ALA A 515 -7.37 31.68 -4.56
N ALA A 516 -7.63 31.57 -3.26
CA ALA A 516 -8.70 32.32 -2.59
C ALA A 516 -8.58 33.85 -2.79
N PRO A 517 -7.40 34.50 -2.63
CA PRO A 517 -7.27 35.94 -2.86
C PRO A 517 -7.59 36.35 -4.31
N VAL A 518 -7.11 35.58 -5.29
CA VAL A 518 -7.32 35.86 -6.73
C VAL A 518 -8.78 35.66 -7.12
N LEU A 519 -9.42 34.59 -6.63
CA LEU A 519 -10.84 34.33 -6.88
C LEU A 519 -11.74 35.39 -6.25
N LEU A 520 -11.42 35.83 -5.03
CA LEU A 520 -12.19 36.87 -4.33
C LEU A 520 -12.08 38.23 -5.04
N ASP A 521 -10.88 38.58 -5.50
CA ASP A 521 -10.64 39.79 -6.30
C ASP A 521 -11.40 39.72 -7.64
N LEU A 522 -11.34 38.60 -8.36
CA LEU A 522 -12.12 38.40 -9.59
C LEU A 522 -13.63 38.45 -9.36
N ALA A 523 -14.12 37.89 -8.27
CA ALA A 523 -15.54 37.95 -7.92
C ALA A 523 -16.03 39.41 -7.76
N LYS A 524 -15.15 40.33 -7.38
CA LYS A 524 -15.45 41.77 -7.25
C LYS A 524 -15.25 42.55 -8.54
N THR A 525 -14.18 42.26 -9.29
CA THR A 525 -13.69 43.15 -10.35
C THR A 525 -13.71 42.55 -11.75
N ALA A 526 -14.15 41.31 -11.95
CA ALA A 526 -14.13 40.70 -13.28
C ALA A 526 -15.03 41.49 -14.26
N PRO A 527 -14.68 41.60 -15.56
CA PRO A 527 -15.36 42.50 -16.50
C PRO A 527 -16.83 42.18 -16.79
N ALA A 528 -17.26 40.93 -16.56
CA ALA A 528 -18.62 40.48 -16.80
C ALA A 528 -19.18 39.67 -15.62
N GLU A 529 -20.47 39.82 -15.34
CA GLU A 529 -21.15 39.17 -14.22
C GLU A 529 -20.99 37.64 -14.22
N LYS A 530 -21.04 36.99 -15.40
CA LYS A 530 -20.83 35.54 -15.51
C LYS A 530 -19.48 35.07 -14.96
N TYR A 531 -18.43 35.89 -15.06
CA TYR A 531 -17.10 35.56 -14.53
C TYR A 531 -16.98 35.91 -13.05
N GLN A 532 -17.65 36.98 -12.59
CA GLN A 532 -17.77 37.30 -11.16
C GLN A 532 -18.45 36.15 -10.41
N VAL A 533 -19.57 35.65 -10.94
CA VAL A 533 -20.32 34.51 -10.38
C VAL A 533 -19.48 33.24 -10.42
N ARG A 534 -18.78 32.96 -11.53
CA ARG A 534 -17.89 31.79 -11.64
C ARG A 534 -16.77 31.83 -10.60
N ALA A 535 -16.12 32.99 -10.43
CA ALA A 535 -15.06 33.17 -9.45
C ALA A 535 -15.57 33.05 -8.01
N LEU A 536 -16.74 33.63 -7.70
CA LEU A 536 -17.39 33.51 -6.40
C LEU A 536 -17.72 32.04 -6.07
N ARG A 537 -18.30 31.30 -7.03
CA ARG A 537 -18.57 29.87 -6.86
C ARG A 537 -17.29 29.06 -6.67
N GLY A 538 -16.21 29.40 -7.37
CA GLY A 538 -14.88 28.82 -7.15
C GLY A 538 -14.39 29.07 -5.72
N TYR A 539 -14.47 30.32 -5.25
CA TYR A 539 -14.08 30.73 -3.90
C TYR A 539 -14.88 30.00 -2.80
N ILE A 540 -16.21 29.92 -2.95
CA ILE A 540 -17.09 29.13 -2.06
C ILE A 540 -16.72 27.64 -2.12
N GLY A 541 -16.40 27.13 -3.31
CA GLY A 541 -15.94 25.77 -3.52
C GLY A 541 -14.67 25.43 -2.73
N LEU A 542 -13.73 26.38 -2.60
CA LEU A 542 -12.53 26.19 -1.77
C LEU A 542 -12.90 26.00 -0.29
N ALA A 543 -13.76 26.87 0.24
CA ALA A 543 -14.30 26.77 1.60
C ALA A 543 -15.18 25.52 1.80
N ARG A 544 -15.68 24.89 0.74
CA ARG A 544 -16.42 23.63 0.83
C ARG A 544 -15.50 22.40 0.85
N LYS A 545 -14.49 22.39 -0.02
CA LYS A 545 -13.69 21.21 -0.37
C LYS A 545 -12.48 21.00 0.54
N PHE A 546 -11.79 22.08 0.92
CA PHE A 546 -10.49 21.98 1.59
C PHE A 546 -10.60 22.01 3.11
N THR A 547 -9.66 21.33 3.75
CA THR A 547 -9.44 21.38 5.20
C THR A 547 -8.84 22.73 5.57
N MET A 548 -9.40 23.38 6.58
CA MET A 548 -8.96 24.65 7.15
C MET A 548 -9.58 24.78 8.56
N SER A 549 -9.13 25.76 9.34
CA SER A 549 -9.70 26.03 10.65
C SER A 549 -11.13 26.55 10.54
N ASP A 550 -11.93 26.34 11.59
CA ASP A 550 -13.31 26.84 11.65
C ASP A 550 -13.37 28.38 11.51
N PRO A 551 -12.50 29.17 12.18
CA PRO A 551 -12.43 30.62 11.96
C PRO A 551 -12.11 31.02 10.52
N ASP A 552 -11.13 30.39 9.87
CA ASP A 552 -10.77 30.71 8.48
C ASP A 552 -11.93 30.41 7.53
N ARG A 553 -12.61 29.28 7.74
CA ARG A 553 -13.78 28.90 6.94
C ARG A 553 -14.92 29.89 7.11
N ALA A 554 -15.19 30.31 8.34
CA ALA A 554 -16.22 31.30 8.63
C ALA A 554 -15.87 32.66 8.03
N GLU A 555 -14.60 33.09 8.09
CA GLU A 555 -14.14 34.32 7.45
C GLU A 555 -14.31 34.28 5.93
N MET A 556 -13.95 33.16 5.29
CA MET A 556 -14.19 32.96 3.86
C MET A 556 -15.69 33.03 3.54
N CYS A 557 -16.53 32.36 4.31
CA CYS A 557 -17.98 32.39 4.11
C CYS A 557 -18.57 33.81 4.29
N GLN A 558 -18.11 34.56 5.29
CA GLN A 558 -18.52 35.95 5.50
C GLN A 558 -18.14 36.81 4.29
N LYS A 559 -16.88 36.74 3.84
CA LYS A 559 -16.42 37.47 2.64
C LYS A 559 -17.22 37.13 1.39
N ALA A 560 -17.63 35.86 1.24
CA ALA A 560 -18.48 35.42 0.13
C ALA A 560 -19.90 36.00 0.23
N LEU A 561 -20.50 36.03 1.43
CA LEU A 561 -21.82 36.65 1.66
C LEU A 561 -21.80 38.15 1.37
N ASP A 562 -20.75 38.86 1.81
CA ASP A 562 -20.63 40.31 1.66
C ASP A 562 -20.62 40.77 0.19
N ILE A 563 -20.09 39.92 -0.70
CA ILE A 563 -19.98 40.25 -2.14
C ILE A 563 -21.03 39.58 -3.01
N SER A 564 -21.78 38.61 -2.47
CA SER A 564 -22.78 37.88 -3.23
C SER A 564 -23.99 38.77 -3.53
N ARG A 565 -24.35 38.85 -4.81
CA ARG A 565 -25.49 39.65 -5.29
C ARG A 565 -26.74 38.83 -5.57
N GLN A 566 -26.59 37.52 -5.76
CA GLN A 566 -27.69 36.63 -6.11
C GLN A 566 -27.99 35.65 -4.96
N PRO A 567 -29.27 35.33 -4.71
CA PRO A 567 -29.65 34.37 -3.67
C PRO A 567 -29.01 32.99 -3.84
N ALA A 568 -28.71 32.58 -5.09
CA ALA A 568 -28.11 31.28 -5.39
C ALA A 568 -26.74 31.10 -4.71
N GLU A 569 -25.82 32.07 -4.83
CA GLU A 569 -24.51 31.97 -4.19
C GLU A 569 -24.58 32.17 -2.68
N GLN A 570 -25.50 33.01 -2.19
CA GLN A 570 -25.74 33.15 -0.75
C GLN A 570 -26.18 31.82 -0.13
N LYS A 571 -27.05 31.08 -0.81
CA LYS A 571 -27.46 29.73 -0.40
C LYS A 571 -26.30 28.74 -0.41
N LEU A 572 -25.42 28.79 -1.42
CA LEU A 572 -24.22 27.94 -1.44
C LEU A 572 -23.31 28.20 -0.23
N VAL A 573 -23.20 29.43 0.26
CA VAL A 573 -22.46 29.71 1.49
C VAL A 573 -23.12 29.05 2.70
N LEU A 574 -24.44 29.17 2.84
CA LEU A 574 -25.18 28.53 3.93
C LEU A 574 -25.03 27.00 3.91
N ASP A 575 -25.01 26.39 2.72
CA ASP A 575 -24.73 24.96 2.55
C ASP A 575 -23.33 24.58 3.04
N VAL A 576 -22.31 25.43 2.81
CA VAL A 576 -20.95 25.21 3.33
C VAL A 576 -20.92 25.27 4.85
N LEU A 577 -21.60 26.24 5.46
CA LEU A 577 -21.69 26.36 6.92
C LEU A 577 -22.39 25.16 7.56
N ALA A 578 -23.47 24.66 6.94
CA ALA A 578 -24.19 23.47 7.41
C ALA A 578 -23.41 22.16 7.21
N LEU A 579 -22.54 22.11 6.20
CA LEU A 579 -21.64 20.98 5.94
C LEU A 579 -20.51 20.90 6.96
N HIS A 580 -19.96 22.06 7.36
CA HIS A 580 -18.83 22.20 8.29
C HIS A 580 -19.26 22.95 9.56
N PRO A 581 -19.98 22.30 10.48
CA PRO A 581 -20.62 22.96 11.61
C PRO A 581 -19.61 23.37 12.71
N SER A 582 -19.63 24.65 13.10
CA SER A 582 -18.85 25.22 14.20
C SER A 582 -19.62 26.35 14.91
N ALA A 583 -19.07 26.89 16.01
CA ALA A 583 -19.67 28.02 16.71
C ALA A 583 -19.64 29.31 15.86
N GLU A 584 -18.57 29.52 15.10
CA GLU A 584 -18.42 30.62 14.15
C GLU A 584 -19.41 30.48 12.99
N ALA A 585 -19.56 29.26 12.45
CA ALA A 585 -20.54 28.97 11.41
C ALA A 585 -21.98 29.21 11.89
N LEU A 586 -22.30 28.83 13.14
CA LEU A 586 -23.60 29.10 13.75
C LEU A 586 -23.87 30.61 13.85
N THR A 587 -22.88 31.36 14.34
CA THR A 587 -22.98 32.82 14.49
C THR A 587 -23.25 33.49 13.14
N LEU A 588 -22.54 33.05 12.09
CA LEU A 588 -22.70 33.57 10.75
C LEU A 588 -24.07 33.24 10.14
N ALA A 589 -24.55 32.00 10.32
CA ALA A 589 -25.88 31.59 9.86
C ALA A 589 -27.00 32.38 10.57
N ILE A 590 -26.87 32.64 11.88
CA ILE A 590 -27.81 33.49 12.64
C ILE A 590 -27.82 34.91 12.09
N SER A 591 -26.64 35.49 11.82
CA SER A 591 -26.53 36.83 11.22
C SER A 591 -27.25 36.90 9.88
N ALA A 592 -27.08 35.89 9.02
CA ALA A 592 -27.72 35.82 7.71
C ALA A 592 -29.26 35.76 7.77
N MET A 593 -29.85 35.36 8.91
CA MET A 593 -31.32 35.40 9.10
C MET A 593 -31.91 36.81 9.08
N GLN A 594 -31.09 37.83 9.34
CA GLN A 594 -31.51 39.24 9.29
C GLN A 594 -31.68 39.74 7.86
N THR A 595 -31.16 39.01 6.86
CA THR A 595 -31.36 39.32 5.44
C THR A 595 -32.71 38.75 4.99
N PRO A 596 -33.70 39.59 4.59
CA PRO A 596 -35.06 39.11 4.31
C PRO A 596 -35.14 37.99 3.27
N GLY A 597 -34.29 38.05 2.23
CA GLY A 597 -34.23 37.04 1.17
C GLY A 597 -33.55 35.72 1.57
N LEU A 598 -32.84 35.67 2.70
CA LEU A 598 -32.14 34.48 3.20
C LEU A 598 -32.74 33.90 4.46
N LYS A 599 -33.70 34.58 5.08
CA LYS A 599 -34.23 34.22 6.40
C LYS A 599 -34.58 32.74 6.52
N GLN A 600 -35.24 32.16 5.53
CA GLN A 600 -35.65 30.76 5.55
C GLN A 600 -34.44 29.80 5.45
N ASP A 601 -33.61 29.95 4.42
CA ASP A 601 -32.42 29.10 4.23
C ASP A 601 -31.42 29.24 5.39
N ALA A 602 -31.25 30.45 5.92
CA ALA A 602 -30.38 30.73 7.06
C ALA A 602 -30.93 30.12 8.36
N THR A 603 -32.24 30.17 8.59
CA THR A 603 -32.88 29.48 9.73
C THR A 603 -32.62 27.98 9.66
N GLN A 604 -32.76 27.40 8.47
CA GLN A 604 -32.49 25.98 8.23
C GLN A 604 -31.02 25.61 8.49
N ALA A 605 -30.07 26.39 7.96
CA ALA A 605 -28.66 26.17 8.21
C ALA A 605 -28.32 26.29 9.71
N THR A 606 -28.83 27.32 10.39
CA THR A 606 -28.67 27.53 11.85
C THR A 606 -29.11 26.31 12.65
N LEU A 607 -30.31 25.77 12.38
CA LEU A 607 -30.82 24.59 13.09
C LEU A 607 -29.97 23.34 12.83
N VAL A 608 -29.53 23.13 11.58
CA VAL A 608 -28.65 21.99 11.22
C VAL A 608 -27.29 22.09 11.92
N ILE A 609 -26.70 23.28 11.94
CA ILE A 609 -25.41 23.51 12.62
C ILE A 609 -25.57 23.28 14.12
N ALA A 610 -26.56 23.91 14.74
CA ALA A 610 -26.86 23.80 16.17
C ALA A 610 -27.03 22.35 16.62
N GLN A 611 -27.77 21.54 15.87
CA GLN A 611 -27.96 20.13 16.18
C GLN A 611 -26.65 19.33 16.13
N LYS A 612 -25.79 19.59 15.14
CA LYS A 612 -24.52 18.88 14.96
C LYS A 612 -23.46 19.26 16.02
N ILE A 613 -23.52 20.48 16.55
CA ILE A 613 -22.60 20.95 17.61
C ILE A 613 -23.16 20.81 19.03
N GLY A 614 -24.48 20.63 19.18
CA GLY A 614 -25.26 20.72 20.44
C GLY A 614 -24.96 19.70 21.55
N GLY A 615 -23.84 18.97 21.47
CA GLY A 615 -23.28 18.17 22.57
C GLY A 615 -21.83 18.53 22.92
N LYS A 616 -21.21 19.46 22.19
CA LYS A 616 -19.80 19.88 22.36
C LYS A 616 -19.65 21.32 22.89
N VAL A 617 -20.64 22.18 22.64
CA VAL A 617 -20.67 23.59 23.05
C VAL A 617 -22.10 23.97 23.42
N ASP A 618 -22.30 24.76 24.48
CA ASP A 618 -23.62 25.30 24.81
C ASP A 618 -23.96 26.46 23.87
N VAL A 619 -24.93 26.22 22.99
CA VAL A 619 -25.40 27.19 21.98
C VAL A 619 -26.79 27.75 22.28
N SER A 620 -27.34 27.43 23.47
CA SER A 620 -28.72 27.75 23.84
C SER A 620 -28.98 29.26 23.89
N GLU A 621 -28.00 30.03 24.40
CA GLU A 621 -28.13 31.49 24.50
C GLU A 621 -28.13 32.17 23.12
N GLN A 622 -27.30 31.69 22.19
CA GLN A 622 -27.22 32.24 20.82
C GLN A 622 -28.50 31.95 20.03
N LEU A 623 -29.07 30.76 20.18
CA LEU A 623 -30.32 30.37 19.54
C LEU A 623 -31.52 31.14 20.10
N ALA A 624 -31.58 31.34 21.43
CA ALA A 624 -32.61 32.14 22.06
C ALA A 624 -32.60 33.60 21.55
N LYS A 625 -31.41 34.20 21.43
CA LYS A 625 -31.24 35.55 20.83
C LYS A 625 -31.69 35.61 19.37
N ALA A 626 -31.66 34.50 18.64
CA ALA A 626 -32.14 34.38 17.26
C ALA A 626 -33.64 34.03 17.15
N GLY A 627 -34.35 33.86 18.27
CA GLY A 627 -35.75 33.42 18.30
C GLY A 627 -35.95 31.94 17.94
N LEU A 628 -34.93 31.11 18.17
CA LEU A 628 -34.91 29.66 17.91
C LEU A 628 -34.74 28.89 19.23
N ASP A 629 -35.53 29.23 20.24
CA ASP A 629 -35.49 28.60 21.56
C ASP A 629 -35.64 27.07 21.50
N LYS A 630 -35.09 26.39 22.51
CA LYS A 630 -35.32 24.95 22.69
C LYS A 630 -36.83 24.69 22.85
N VAL A 631 -37.31 23.66 22.16
CA VAL A 631 -38.71 23.24 22.18
C VAL A 631 -38.82 21.76 22.54
N LYS A 632 -39.81 21.45 23.36
CA LYS A 632 -40.24 20.06 23.54
C LYS A 632 -41.04 19.64 22.32
N VAL A 633 -40.42 18.82 21.47
CA VAL A 633 -41.06 18.24 20.29
C VAL A 633 -41.71 16.90 20.64
N GLU A 634 -42.97 16.72 20.23
CA GLU A 634 -43.69 15.45 20.33
C GLU A 634 -44.32 15.12 18.97
N ILE A 635 -43.97 13.98 18.37
CA ILE A 635 -44.59 13.55 17.11
C ILE A 635 -45.84 12.73 17.43
N VAL A 636 -47.00 13.24 17.03
CA VAL A 636 -48.30 12.60 17.24
C VAL A 636 -48.54 11.52 16.18
N LYS A 637 -48.37 11.88 14.90
CA LYS A 637 -48.52 10.97 13.75
C LYS A 637 -47.68 11.45 12.58
N ALA A 638 -47.09 10.55 11.81
CA ALA A 638 -46.40 10.88 10.56
C ALA A 638 -46.65 9.84 9.47
N GLU A 639 -47.00 10.32 8.28
CA GLU A 639 -47.35 9.49 7.12
C GLU A 639 -46.57 9.93 5.89
N TYR A 640 -45.99 8.99 5.15
CA TYR A 640 -45.20 9.24 3.96
C TYR A 640 -45.74 8.43 2.77
N GLY A 641 -46.09 9.12 1.67
CA GLY A 641 -46.67 8.46 0.50
C GLY A 641 -47.35 9.43 -0.46
N ALA A 642 -48.16 8.90 -1.37
CA ALA A 642 -48.87 9.66 -2.40
C ALA A 642 -50.32 9.16 -2.55
N GLY A 643 -51.27 10.11 -2.69
CA GLY A 643 -52.69 9.78 -2.80
C GLY A 643 -53.19 8.97 -1.59
N SER A 644 -53.89 7.86 -1.87
CA SER A 644 -54.42 6.93 -0.87
C SER A 644 -53.39 5.95 -0.29
N THR A 645 -52.20 5.85 -0.89
CA THR A 645 -51.16 4.94 -0.42
C THR A 645 -50.17 5.70 0.46
N GLN A 646 -50.27 5.47 1.78
CA GLN A 646 -49.46 6.13 2.81
C GLN A 646 -48.77 5.08 3.69
N LYS A 647 -47.53 5.34 4.08
CA LYS A 647 -46.76 4.54 5.03
C LYS A 647 -46.65 5.28 6.35
N ASP A 648 -47.02 4.64 7.46
CA ASP A 648 -46.80 5.20 8.80
C ASP A 648 -45.30 5.18 9.13
N VAL A 649 -44.74 6.37 9.36
CA VAL A 649 -43.33 6.59 9.71
C VAL A 649 -43.17 7.25 11.08
N THR A 650 -44.24 7.28 11.88
CA THR A 650 -44.30 7.93 13.21
C THR A 650 -43.19 7.44 14.13
N ALA A 651 -43.00 6.13 14.22
CA ALA A 651 -41.99 5.54 15.09
C ALA A 651 -40.56 5.90 14.65
N VAL A 652 -40.32 6.08 13.35
CA VAL A 652 -39.02 6.48 12.82
C VAL A 652 -38.73 7.93 13.19
N LEU A 653 -39.69 8.85 12.98
CA LEU A 653 -39.51 10.26 13.34
C LEU A 653 -39.30 10.45 14.85
N ARG A 654 -40.08 9.74 15.69
CA ARG A 654 -39.94 9.81 17.16
C ARG A 654 -38.52 9.47 17.65
N LYS A 655 -37.82 8.55 16.99
CA LYS A 655 -36.44 8.18 17.35
C LYS A 655 -35.42 9.30 17.09
N HIS A 656 -35.75 10.27 16.25
CA HIS A 656 -34.86 11.34 15.81
C HIS A 656 -35.26 12.72 16.36
N VAL A 657 -36.18 12.75 17.32
CA VAL A 657 -36.60 13.98 18.00
C VAL A 657 -35.50 14.47 18.94
N GLY A 658 -35.15 15.75 18.81
CA GLY A 658 -34.30 16.48 19.75
C GLY A 658 -35.04 17.61 20.49
N ASP A 659 -34.29 18.57 21.01
CA ASP A 659 -34.75 19.77 21.71
C ASP A 659 -34.88 21.00 20.78
N LEU A 660 -34.77 20.80 19.46
CA LEU A 660 -34.96 21.81 18.42
C LEU A 660 -36.14 21.40 17.52
N PRO A 661 -36.82 22.36 16.84
CA PRO A 661 -37.91 22.06 15.91
C PRO A 661 -37.41 21.43 14.58
N LEU A 662 -36.35 20.62 14.62
CA LEU A 662 -35.72 19.94 13.49
C LEU A 662 -35.64 18.44 13.77
N ILE A 663 -36.08 17.63 12.81
CA ILE A 663 -35.88 16.17 12.83
C ILE A 663 -34.83 15.82 11.77
N ALA A 664 -33.66 15.38 12.21
CA ALA A 664 -32.58 14.91 11.33
C ALA A 664 -32.58 13.39 11.25
N LEU A 665 -32.90 12.87 10.08
CA LEU A 665 -32.86 11.43 9.79
C LEU A 665 -31.42 11.00 9.54
N THR A 666 -31.13 9.70 9.72
CA THR A 666 -29.83 9.10 9.42
C THR A 666 -29.45 9.16 7.95
N SER A 667 -30.42 9.23 7.04
CA SER A 667 -30.22 9.50 5.61
C SER A 667 -31.15 10.62 5.14
N SER A 668 -30.64 11.49 4.26
CA SER A 668 -31.48 12.51 3.58
C SER A 668 -32.47 11.88 2.59
N ASN A 669 -32.28 10.62 2.20
CA ASN A 669 -33.24 9.89 1.39
C ASN A 669 -34.33 9.29 2.30
N TYR A 670 -35.55 9.79 2.18
CA TYR A 670 -36.73 9.35 2.92
C TYR A 670 -37.04 7.87 2.66
N ASN A 671 -36.91 7.38 1.42
CA ASN A 671 -37.16 5.97 1.13
C ASN A 671 -36.17 5.09 1.90
N THR A 672 -34.90 5.47 1.98
CA THR A 672 -33.90 4.76 2.78
C THR A 672 -34.24 4.83 4.27
N SER A 673 -34.48 6.04 4.80
CA SER A 673 -34.77 6.28 6.22
C SER A 673 -36.08 5.64 6.69
N PHE A 674 -37.06 5.51 5.80
CA PHE A 674 -38.38 4.96 6.09
C PHE A 674 -38.54 3.51 5.63
N GLY A 675 -37.48 2.83 5.17
CA GLY A 675 -37.47 1.40 4.87
C GLY A 675 -38.20 1.00 3.58
N GLY A 676 -37.95 1.72 2.48
CA GLY A 676 -38.46 1.47 1.12
C GLY A 676 -39.38 2.56 0.58
N ASP A 677 -39.48 2.64 -0.76
CA ASP A 677 -40.40 3.54 -1.47
C ASP A 677 -41.84 2.99 -1.41
N PRO A 678 -42.79 3.71 -0.76
CA PRO A 678 -44.17 3.24 -0.64
C PRO A 678 -44.97 3.33 -1.93
N VAL A 679 -44.59 4.20 -2.88
CA VAL A 679 -45.30 4.41 -4.15
C VAL A 679 -44.31 4.73 -5.28
N PRO A 680 -43.60 3.71 -5.82
CA PRO A 680 -42.60 3.92 -6.88
C PRO A 680 -43.15 4.71 -8.08
N GLY A 681 -42.31 5.61 -8.62
CA GLY A 681 -42.65 6.42 -9.80
C GLY A 681 -43.59 7.60 -9.55
N ASN A 682 -44.04 7.81 -8.30
CA ASN A 682 -44.83 8.98 -7.91
C ASN A 682 -44.05 9.88 -6.95
N VAL A 683 -44.38 11.17 -6.89
CA VAL A 683 -43.78 12.11 -5.91
C VAL A 683 -44.49 11.93 -4.57
N LYS A 684 -43.74 11.53 -3.53
CA LYS A 684 -44.30 11.33 -2.19
C LYS A 684 -44.22 12.63 -1.38
N ARG A 685 -45.08 12.74 -0.37
CA ARG A 685 -45.01 13.79 0.64
C ARG A 685 -45.02 13.16 2.02
N LEU A 686 -44.25 13.76 2.93
CA LEU A 686 -44.34 13.46 4.35
C LEU A 686 -45.36 14.42 4.96
N ARG A 687 -46.31 13.91 5.75
CA ARG A 687 -47.21 14.69 6.60
C ARG A 687 -46.90 14.37 8.05
N VAL A 688 -46.76 15.38 8.88
CA VAL A 688 -46.40 15.25 10.29
C VAL A 688 -47.37 16.05 11.13
N GLN A 689 -48.05 15.37 12.04
CA GLN A 689 -48.81 15.95 13.15
C GLN A 689 -47.94 15.87 14.41
N TYR A 690 -47.79 17.00 15.09
CA TYR A 690 -46.84 17.14 16.19
C TYR A 690 -47.36 18.11 17.25
N ARG A 691 -46.69 18.15 18.40
CA ARG A 691 -46.80 19.22 19.39
C ARG A 691 -45.44 19.85 19.65
N LEU A 692 -45.38 21.18 19.64
CA LEU A 692 -44.24 21.95 20.11
C LEU A 692 -44.63 22.66 21.39
N ASN A 693 -43.93 22.39 22.50
CA ASN A 693 -44.25 22.93 23.83
C ASN A 693 -45.73 22.74 24.21
N GLY A 694 -46.32 21.60 23.84
CA GLY A 694 -47.71 21.25 24.12
C GLY A 694 -48.76 21.82 23.14
N LYS A 695 -48.39 22.74 22.24
CA LYS A 695 -49.30 23.26 21.19
C LYS A 695 -49.30 22.34 19.97
N ALA A 696 -50.48 21.96 19.47
CA ALA A 696 -50.62 21.07 18.32
C ALA A 696 -50.37 21.80 16.98
N GLY A 697 -49.65 21.14 16.07
CA GLY A 697 -49.40 21.63 14.71
C GLY A 697 -49.40 20.48 13.70
N GLU A 698 -49.54 20.85 12.43
CA GLU A 698 -49.48 19.92 11.29
C GLU A 698 -48.66 20.55 10.16
N ALA A 699 -47.80 19.77 9.51
CA ALA A 699 -46.95 20.23 8.41
C ALA A 699 -46.78 19.14 7.35
N SER A 700 -46.52 19.55 6.10
CA SER A 700 -46.20 18.64 5.01
C SER A 700 -44.95 19.04 4.25
N PHE A 701 -44.06 18.07 4.05
CA PHE A 701 -42.75 18.21 3.43
C PHE A 701 -42.72 17.46 2.10
N ALA A 702 -41.99 17.97 1.11
CA ALA A 702 -41.72 17.20 -0.10
C ALA A 702 -40.76 16.05 0.23
N GLU A 703 -40.69 15.06 -0.67
CA GLU A 703 -39.76 13.96 -0.54
C GLU A 703 -38.30 14.46 -0.41
N ASN A 704 -37.60 13.98 0.62
CA ASN A 704 -36.20 14.30 0.95
C ASN A 704 -35.94 15.73 1.47
N ASP A 705 -36.98 16.53 1.73
CA ASP A 705 -36.82 17.85 2.35
C ASP A 705 -36.33 17.76 3.81
N LEU A 706 -35.77 18.85 4.33
CA LEU A 706 -35.49 18.98 5.76
C LEU A 706 -36.79 19.12 6.57
N ILE A 707 -36.92 18.35 7.65
CA ILE A 707 -38.12 18.32 8.49
C ILE A 707 -37.99 19.37 9.59
N ILE A 708 -38.26 20.63 9.23
CA ILE A 708 -38.36 21.74 10.19
C ILE A 708 -39.83 21.96 10.55
N LEU A 709 -40.18 21.69 11.80
CA LEU A 709 -41.55 21.80 12.29
C LEU A 709 -41.89 23.29 12.53
N PRO A 710 -42.88 23.85 11.82
CA PRO A 710 -43.24 25.25 12.02
C PRO A 710 -43.83 25.46 13.42
N MET A 711 -43.63 26.66 13.99
CA MET A 711 -44.24 27.00 15.26
C MET A 711 -45.78 27.03 15.11
N PRO A 712 -46.54 26.28 15.93
CA PRO A 712 -47.99 26.36 15.94
C PRO A 712 -48.45 27.78 16.26
N LYS A 713 -49.43 28.27 15.50
CA LYS A 713 -50.06 29.57 15.76
C LYS A 713 -50.74 29.60 17.12
#